data_AF-A0A7C5KJX6-F1
#
_entry.id   AF-A0A7C5KJX6-F1
#
_cell.length_a   1.000
_cell.length_b   1.000
_cell.length_c   1.000
_cell.angle_alpha   90.00
_cell.angle_beta   90.00
_cell.angle_gamma   90.00
#
_symmetry.space_group_name_H-M   'P 1'
#
loop_
_entity.id
_entity.type
_entity.pdbx_description
1 polymer ?
#
loop_
_entity_poly.entity_id
_entity_poly.type
_entity_poly.pdbx_seq_one_letter_code
_entity_poly.pdbx_strand_id
1 'polypeptide(L)'
;MKKTLGKRNEGGFTLVILLVVMVTIGGLVTAHLGEVRSDQRKIMTRIYASRAQERAFGELERAKNIVNAAPYLNDQNTALKAAVQSSPPYIPGTEVEVEKVGGPSSEWYTLKATGEFMGITRRAQIFVRQRSPVSAYNFFVVDHPLGISGAPRGAIHSNKTVDFYFPWGTYRDQVTASQGFSYKAGATPENTRLWGQHDSHAPTQNIMNGIAVTDLKSKPTTLKVVDNLLAEIRFLGKNTQVKLFQPAFRTQVQKTGQRWVFDRMVTETWTEQKKVYRTEFYDATEDVYQDQVQTWTEQKKVYRDVQQTYQVTEDVYTDVPENYTVMEPIYEKKWVTIQQIEKVWVENPPPSLKDIEGGFSVGGQQAASGHWENITKDTQVLRDVLVGHKPVTRTRMKRVKTGTRVVTKTKTVQVFDHYENVQKSKTVRVKTGTRIVRKSRKVFDHYTTVTKSRDVPKYRMETYQYMDWVNVAERLARTDVVPTKGILYFEKKIRKIEGKVQGQVSVASNDRVKITGSIQYIDANNNTRMLNGLDKTQRYKFNPAYRGKSVLGIMSRGDITYSRDIPASIEINASLISTQGKVAMEGISVNADGTQVGITNDAAAHPNLYVKDSIRRLGGIVSRKRPVATYVDSSNNVGCGFREGVSIMDRNMILKNGGNISPPYVFQMNRPTWTLNNTGPSISPN
;
A
#
# COMPACT_ATOMS: atom_id res chain seq x y z
N MET A 1 -56.12 -76.43 45.72
CA MET A 1 -56.97 -75.71 46.69
C MET A 1 -56.80 -74.21 46.46
N LYS A 2 -57.92 -73.50 46.21
CA LYS A 2 -58.01 -72.09 45.82
C LYS A 2 -57.33 -71.16 46.83
N LYS A 3 -56.50 -70.21 46.36
CA LYS A 3 -56.22 -68.96 47.08
C LYS A 3 -56.51 -67.78 46.16
N THR A 4 -57.64 -67.14 46.48
CA THR A 4 -58.20 -65.91 45.90
C THR A 4 -57.26 -64.73 46.14
N LEU A 5 -56.78 -64.11 45.06
CA LEU A 5 -56.15 -62.79 45.09
C LEU A 5 -57.25 -61.73 45.19
N GLY A 6 -57.23 -60.97 46.28
CA GLY A 6 -58.18 -59.90 46.56
C GLY A 6 -58.07 -58.76 45.57
N LYS A 7 -59.21 -58.42 44.95
CA LYS A 7 -59.44 -57.12 44.29
C LYS A 7 -59.39 -56.03 45.37
N ARG A 8 -58.30 -55.26 45.42
CA ARG A 8 -58.29 -53.96 46.10
C ARG A 8 -58.79 -52.89 45.12
N ASN A 9 -59.79 -52.14 45.57
CA ASN A 9 -60.39 -51.01 44.86
C ASN A 9 -59.43 -49.81 44.83
N GLU A 10 -58.37 -49.87 44.03
CA GLU A 10 -57.44 -48.75 43.79
C GLU A 10 -57.85 -47.86 42.59
N GLY A 11 -59.07 -48.03 42.07
CA GLY A 11 -59.55 -47.36 40.85
C GLY A 11 -59.95 -45.88 40.99
N GLY A 12 -60.01 -45.32 42.21
CA GLY A 12 -60.48 -43.94 42.42
C GLY A 12 -59.39 -42.86 42.31
N PHE A 13 -58.19 -43.14 42.85
CA PHE A 13 -57.15 -42.10 43.01
C PHE A 13 -56.42 -41.80 41.69
N THR A 14 -56.21 -42.82 40.86
CA THR A 14 -55.59 -42.67 39.53
C THR A 14 -56.38 -41.73 38.63
N LEU A 15 -57.72 -41.79 38.69
CA LEU A 15 -58.58 -40.91 37.90
C LEU A 15 -58.46 -39.45 38.34
N VAL A 16 -58.37 -39.19 39.65
CA VAL A 16 -58.19 -37.84 40.20
C VAL A 16 -56.83 -37.26 39.82
N ILE A 17 -55.74 -38.04 39.94
CA ILE A 17 -54.40 -37.61 39.50
C ILE A 17 -54.40 -37.32 38.00
N LEU A 18 -54.98 -38.20 37.18
CA LEU A 18 -55.05 -38.00 35.74
C LEU A 18 -55.80 -36.71 35.39
N LEU A 19 -56.89 -36.42 36.09
CA LEU A 19 -57.69 -35.21 35.88
C LEU A 19 -56.92 -33.95 36.28
N VAL A 20 -56.21 -33.96 37.41
CA VAL A 20 -55.35 -32.84 37.84
C VAL A 20 -54.19 -32.62 36.88
N VAL A 21 -53.55 -33.69 36.39
CA VAL A 21 -52.49 -33.61 35.38
C VAL A 21 -53.04 -33.04 34.08
N MET A 22 -54.19 -33.50 33.60
CA MET A 22 -54.81 -32.97 32.38
C MET A 22 -55.18 -31.49 32.51
N VAL A 23 -55.74 -31.06 33.65
CA VAL A 23 -56.05 -29.64 33.90
C VAL A 23 -54.76 -28.81 33.97
N THR A 24 -53.71 -29.31 34.61
CA THR A 24 -52.42 -28.63 34.71
C THR A 24 -51.75 -28.49 33.34
N ILE A 25 -51.74 -29.56 32.54
CA ILE A 25 -51.25 -29.53 31.15
C ILE A 25 -52.08 -28.55 30.32
N GLY A 26 -53.42 -28.59 30.44
CA GLY A 26 -54.32 -27.66 29.75
C GLY A 26 -54.04 -26.20 30.11
N GLY A 27 -53.80 -25.91 31.39
CA GLY A 27 -53.40 -24.59 31.89
C GLY A 27 -52.05 -24.12 31.34
N LEU A 28 -51.04 -24.99 31.34
CA LEU A 28 -49.71 -24.69 30.78
C LEU A 28 -49.77 -24.46 29.26
N VAL A 29 -50.52 -25.29 28.53
CA VAL A 29 -50.71 -25.13 27.07
C VAL A 29 -51.41 -23.80 26.78
N THR A 30 -52.43 -23.44 27.56
CA THR A 30 -53.16 -22.17 27.39
C THR A 30 -52.28 -20.96 27.69
N ALA A 31 -51.47 -21.03 28.75
CA ALA A 31 -50.50 -19.99 29.09
C ALA A 31 -49.44 -19.83 27.99
N HIS A 32 -48.89 -20.94 27.48
CA HIS A 32 -47.90 -20.91 26.41
C HIS A 32 -48.49 -20.38 25.10
N LEU A 33 -49.72 -20.78 24.73
CA LEU A 33 -50.43 -20.22 23.58
C LEU A 33 -50.70 -18.71 23.74
N GLY A 34 -50.94 -18.25 24.98
CA GLY A 34 -51.07 -16.83 25.30
C GLY A 34 -49.78 -16.05 25.07
N GLU A 35 -48.64 -16.60 25.52
CA GLU A 35 -47.31 -16.03 25.29
C GLU A 35 -46.96 -15.98 23.80
N VAL A 36 -47.16 -17.08 23.08
CA VAL A 36 -46.93 -17.17 21.62
C VAL A 36 -47.77 -16.13 20.87
N ARG A 37 -49.05 -15.94 21.24
CA ARG A 37 -49.91 -14.90 20.65
C ARG A 37 -49.41 -13.49 20.96
N SER A 38 -48.93 -13.24 22.19
CA SER A 38 -48.36 -11.95 22.59
C SER A 38 -47.10 -11.63 21.78
N ASP A 39 -46.20 -12.59 21.65
CA ASP A 39 -44.96 -12.42 20.89
C ASP A 39 -45.20 -12.31 19.39
N GLN A 40 -46.15 -13.07 18.85
CA GLN A 40 -46.59 -12.91 17.47
C GLN A 40 -47.12 -11.49 17.22
N ARG A 41 -47.93 -10.92 18.13
CA ARG A 41 -48.37 -9.52 18.03
C ARG A 41 -47.19 -8.55 18.03
N LYS A 42 -46.23 -8.70 18.95
CA LYS A 42 -45.02 -7.84 19.00
C LYS A 42 -44.20 -7.92 17.71
N ILE A 43 -44.01 -9.12 17.16
CA ILE A 43 -43.30 -9.33 15.89
C ILE A 43 -44.03 -8.63 14.75
N MET A 44 -45.35 -8.80 14.65
CA MET A 44 -46.16 -8.14 13.63
C MET A 44 -46.09 -6.61 13.75
N THR A 45 -46.19 -6.05 14.96
CA THR A 45 -46.01 -4.60 15.20
C THR A 45 -44.63 -4.11 14.75
N ARG A 46 -43.55 -4.87 14.98
CA ARG A 46 -42.20 -4.52 14.50
C ARG A 46 -42.10 -4.57 12.98
N ILE A 47 -42.67 -5.59 12.34
CA ILE A 47 -42.70 -5.70 10.87
C ILE A 47 -43.46 -4.51 10.27
N TYR A 48 -44.62 -4.18 10.84
CA TYR A 48 -45.43 -3.05 10.39
C TYR A 48 -44.70 -1.72 10.57
N ALA A 49 -44.06 -1.49 11.71
CA ALA A 49 -43.24 -0.32 11.96
C ALA A 49 -42.06 -0.19 10.98
N SER A 50 -41.39 -1.31 10.65
CA SER A 50 -40.30 -1.32 9.68
C SER A 50 -40.79 -0.95 8.28
N ARG A 51 -41.93 -1.52 7.84
CA ARG A 51 -42.54 -1.20 6.53
C ARG A 51 -42.99 0.25 6.44
N ALA A 52 -43.61 0.78 7.49
CA ALA A 52 -43.97 2.19 7.61
C ALA A 52 -42.73 3.10 7.47
N GLN A 53 -41.62 2.76 8.12
CA GLN A 53 -40.36 3.50 8.02
C GLN A 53 -39.73 3.41 6.62
N GLU A 54 -39.77 2.24 5.97
CA GLU A 54 -39.26 2.08 4.60
C GLU A 54 -40.08 2.88 3.58
N ARG A 55 -41.41 2.96 3.76
CA ARG A 55 -42.28 3.82 2.96
C ARG A 55 -41.90 5.30 3.12
N ALA A 56 -41.70 5.76 4.36
CA ALA A 56 -41.25 7.12 4.64
C ALA A 56 -39.91 7.44 3.96
N PHE A 57 -38.93 6.53 4.03
CA PHE A 57 -37.66 6.71 3.32
C PHE A 57 -37.81 6.67 1.79
N GLY A 58 -38.72 5.86 1.26
CA GLY A 58 -39.01 5.79 -0.17
C GLY A 58 -39.49 7.14 -0.73
N GLU A 59 -40.47 7.75 -0.07
CA GLU A 59 -40.98 9.09 -0.42
C GLU A 59 -39.90 10.15 -0.27
N LEU A 60 -39.10 10.08 0.80
CA LEU A 60 -38.01 11.02 1.03
C LEU A 60 -36.92 10.93 -0.05
N GLU A 61 -36.55 9.73 -0.51
CA GLU A 61 -35.63 9.58 -1.66
C GLU A 61 -36.23 10.10 -2.97
N ARG A 62 -37.54 9.93 -3.18
CA ARG A 62 -38.23 10.51 -4.35
C ARG A 62 -38.17 12.04 -4.31
N ALA A 63 -38.49 12.64 -3.16
CA ALA A 63 -38.40 14.08 -2.95
C ALA A 63 -36.97 14.59 -3.15
N LYS A 64 -35.94 13.88 -2.66
CA LYS A 64 -34.53 14.23 -2.92
C LYS A 64 -34.19 14.27 -4.39
N ASN A 65 -34.66 13.29 -5.17
CA ASN A 65 -34.41 13.25 -6.61
C ASN A 65 -35.07 14.42 -7.33
N ILE A 66 -36.29 14.80 -6.93
CA ILE A 66 -37.00 15.96 -7.46
C ILE A 66 -36.26 17.26 -7.10
N VAL A 67 -35.88 17.44 -5.83
CA VAL A 67 -35.09 18.59 -5.38
C VAL A 67 -33.75 18.66 -6.12
N ASN A 68 -33.06 17.54 -6.32
CA ASN A 68 -31.79 17.49 -7.06
C ASN A 68 -31.95 17.81 -8.55
N ALA A 69 -33.06 17.39 -9.17
CA ALA A 69 -33.34 17.61 -10.58
C ALA A 69 -33.93 19.00 -10.86
N ALA A 70 -34.51 19.66 -9.86
CA ALA A 70 -35.15 20.94 -10.01
C ALA A 70 -34.16 22.04 -10.44
N PRO A 71 -34.56 22.93 -11.37
CA PRO A 71 -33.77 24.10 -11.71
C PRO A 71 -33.67 25.05 -10.51
N TYR A 72 -32.72 25.98 -10.60
CA TYR A 72 -32.55 27.05 -9.63
C TYR A 72 -32.91 28.35 -10.32
N LEU A 73 -33.82 29.12 -9.74
CA LEU A 73 -34.23 30.44 -10.23
C LEU A 73 -33.95 31.45 -9.11
N ASN A 74 -33.13 32.47 -9.39
CA ASN A 74 -32.67 33.44 -8.39
C ASN A 74 -32.06 32.77 -7.15
N ASP A 75 -31.18 31.79 -7.37
CA ASP A 75 -30.55 30.95 -6.34
C ASP A 75 -31.52 30.16 -5.44
N GLN A 76 -32.79 30.02 -5.85
CA GLN A 76 -33.76 29.23 -5.13
C GLN A 76 -34.06 27.96 -5.91
N ASN A 77 -33.86 26.80 -5.29
CA ASN A 77 -34.34 25.54 -5.83
C ASN A 77 -35.86 25.63 -6.08
N THR A 78 -36.29 25.50 -7.34
CA THR A 78 -37.68 25.76 -7.71
C THR A 78 -38.65 24.76 -7.07
N ALA A 79 -38.23 23.51 -6.84
CA ALA A 79 -39.06 22.53 -6.17
C ALA A 79 -39.26 22.86 -4.68
N LEU A 80 -38.21 23.27 -3.97
CA LEU A 80 -38.33 23.71 -2.57
C LEU A 80 -39.16 24.98 -2.46
N LYS A 81 -38.96 25.94 -3.38
CA LYS A 81 -39.76 27.17 -3.42
C LYS A 81 -41.23 26.89 -3.66
N ALA A 82 -41.55 26.08 -4.68
CA ALA A 82 -42.92 25.70 -5.00
C ALA A 82 -43.57 24.93 -3.84
N ALA A 83 -42.81 24.06 -3.18
CA ALA A 83 -43.31 23.30 -2.03
C ALA A 83 -43.65 24.19 -0.83
N VAL A 84 -42.85 25.21 -0.54
CA VAL A 84 -43.14 26.12 0.58
C VAL A 84 -44.35 27.01 0.29
N GLN A 85 -44.66 27.22 -0.99
CA GLN A 85 -45.82 28.00 -1.44
C GLN A 85 -47.09 27.16 -1.60
N SER A 86 -47.01 25.83 -1.55
CA SER A 86 -48.17 24.95 -1.59
C SER A 86 -48.81 24.79 -0.21
N SER A 87 -50.10 24.45 -0.20
CA SER A 87 -50.85 24.15 1.03
C SER A 87 -51.57 22.82 0.86
N PRO A 88 -51.15 21.74 1.54
CA PRO A 88 -50.00 21.65 2.46
C PRO A 88 -48.64 21.77 1.75
N PRO A 89 -47.55 22.15 2.46
CA PRO A 89 -46.27 22.53 1.85
C PRO A 89 -45.47 21.32 1.38
N TYR A 90 -45.93 20.64 0.33
CA TYR A 90 -45.36 19.37 -0.14
C TYR A 90 -44.45 19.56 -1.35
N ILE A 91 -43.36 18.78 -1.42
CA ILE A 91 -42.55 18.67 -2.64
C ILE A 91 -43.47 18.18 -3.78
N PRO A 92 -43.53 18.89 -4.93
CA PRO A 92 -44.44 18.54 -6.01
C PRO A 92 -44.36 17.07 -6.43
N GLY A 93 -45.51 16.39 -6.42
CA GLY A 93 -45.60 14.97 -6.78
C GLY A 93 -45.15 13.98 -5.70
N THR A 94 -45.04 14.42 -4.43
CA THR A 94 -44.73 13.56 -3.28
C THR A 94 -45.59 13.93 -2.07
N GLU A 95 -45.59 13.07 -1.05
CA GLU A 95 -46.21 13.34 0.27
C GLU A 95 -45.19 13.93 1.27
N VAL A 96 -44.06 14.46 0.77
CA VAL A 96 -42.98 14.95 1.62
C VAL A 96 -43.21 16.42 1.94
N GLU A 97 -43.52 16.66 3.21
CA GLU A 97 -43.68 17.97 3.79
C GLU A 97 -42.35 18.73 3.86
N VAL A 98 -42.39 20.00 3.50
CA VAL A 98 -41.25 20.92 3.52
C VAL A 98 -41.51 21.94 4.60
N GLU A 99 -40.67 21.93 5.62
CA GLU A 99 -40.69 22.93 6.66
C GLU A 99 -39.43 23.78 6.58
N LYS A 100 -39.59 25.10 6.60
CA LYS A 100 -38.45 26.02 6.62
C LYS A 100 -37.87 26.11 8.04
N VAL A 101 -36.57 25.89 8.20
CA VAL A 101 -35.90 25.83 9.51
C VAL A 101 -35.18 27.14 9.77
N GLY A 102 -35.52 27.88 10.83
CA GLY A 102 -34.76 29.08 11.23
C GLY A 102 -35.27 30.41 10.65
N GLY A 103 -36.55 30.51 10.32
CA GLY A 103 -37.22 31.77 9.97
C GLY A 103 -37.22 32.14 8.47
N PRO A 104 -37.81 33.30 8.11
CA PRO A 104 -38.06 33.68 6.72
C PRO A 104 -36.81 33.86 5.86
N SER A 105 -35.67 34.18 6.46
CA SER A 105 -34.38 34.37 5.79
C SER A 105 -33.55 33.08 5.67
N SER A 106 -33.93 32.00 6.34
CA SER A 106 -33.14 30.78 6.32
C SER A 106 -33.13 30.12 4.94
N GLU A 107 -32.04 29.46 4.60
CA GLU A 107 -31.93 28.62 3.41
C GLU A 107 -32.13 27.14 3.73
N TRP A 108 -32.40 26.80 4.99
CA TRP A 108 -32.54 25.42 5.43
C TRP A 108 -33.99 24.98 5.43
N TYR A 109 -34.20 23.77 4.92
CA TYR A 109 -35.49 23.11 4.92
C TYR A 109 -35.34 21.73 5.55
N THR A 110 -36.36 21.32 6.30
CA THR A 110 -36.55 19.92 6.67
C THR A 110 -37.55 19.31 5.72
N LEU A 111 -37.15 18.24 5.04
CA LEU A 111 -38.06 17.38 4.29
C LEU A 111 -38.54 16.28 5.24
N LYS A 112 -39.85 16.19 5.47
CA LYS A 112 -40.47 15.26 6.40
C LYS A 112 -41.41 14.34 5.63
N ALA A 113 -41.08 13.06 5.59
CA ALA A 113 -41.91 12.04 4.99
C ALA A 113 -42.58 11.22 6.09
N THR A 114 -43.87 10.97 5.95
CA THR A 114 -44.62 10.11 6.86
C THR A 114 -45.02 8.85 6.10
N GLY A 115 -44.68 7.69 6.64
CA GLY A 115 -45.10 6.40 6.11
C GLY A 115 -46.03 5.72 7.09
N GLU A 116 -47.15 5.24 6.60
CA GLU A 116 -48.12 4.44 7.37
C GLU A 116 -48.23 3.04 6.80
N PHE A 117 -48.26 2.04 7.69
CA PHE A 117 -48.53 0.66 7.36
C PHE A 117 -49.30 -0.02 8.50
N MET A 118 -50.52 -0.51 8.21
CA MET A 118 -51.41 -1.19 9.16
C MET A 118 -51.63 -0.38 10.46
N GLY A 119 -51.93 0.92 10.33
CA GLY A 119 -52.18 1.83 11.46
C GLY A 119 -50.93 2.25 12.25
N ILE A 120 -49.73 1.76 11.87
CA ILE A 120 -48.47 2.24 12.45
C ILE A 120 -47.87 3.30 11.55
N THR A 121 -47.63 4.47 12.14
CA THR A 121 -47.03 5.63 11.47
C THR A 121 -45.58 5.82 11.89
N ARG A 122 -44.70 6.08 10.92
CA ARG A 122 -43.30 6.45 11.13
C ARG A 122 -42.95 7.69 10.30
N ARG A 123 -42.14 8.57 10.88
CA ARG A 123 -41.66 9.79 10.20
C ARG A 123 -40.16 9.67 9.93
N ALA A 124 -39.75 10.02 8.72
CA ALA A 124 -38.36 10.20 8.34
C ALA A 124 -38.15 11.68 8.00
N GLN A 125 -36.99 12.22 8.36
CA GLN A 125 -36.68 13.61 8.05
C GLN A 125 -35.22 13.78 7.62
N ILE A 126 -34.98 14.74 6.72
CA ILE A 126 -33.64 15.17 6.34
C ILE A 126 -33.57 16.69 6.24
N PHE A 127 -32.37 17.23 6.41
CA PHE A 127 -32.10 18.64 6.17
C PHE A 127 -31.56 18.82 4.75
N VAL A 128 -32.11 19.78 4.04
CA VAL A 128 -31.64 20.22 2.73
C VAL A 128 -31.45 21.72 2.74
N ARG A 129 -30.46 22.21 2.00
CA ARG A 129 -30.23 23.64 1.83
C ARG A 129 -30.75 24.07 0.46
N GLN A 130 -31.43 25.20 0.41
CA GLN A 130 -32.07 25.75 -0.79
C GLN A 130 -31.14 25.89 -1.98
N ARG A 131 -29.84 26.06 -1.70
CA ARG A 131 -28.75 26.33 -2.65
C ARG A 131 -27.82 25.13 -2.86
N SER A 132 -28.15 23.93 -2.36
CA SER A 132 -27.24 22.77 -2.43
C SER A 132 -27.96 21.47 -2.84
N PRO A 133 -27.36 20.65 -3.72
CA PRO A 133 -27.87 19.33 -4.04
C PRO A 133 -27.70 18.41 -2.83
N VAL A 134 -28.61 17.47 -2.67
CA VAL A 134 -28.63 16.51 -1.56
C VAL A 134 -27.46 15.52 -1.61
N SER A 135 -26.77 15.41 -2.75
CA SER A 135 -25.49 14.70 -2.87
C SER A 135 -24.46 15.56 -3.59
N ALA A 136 -23.49 16.07 -2.83
CA ALA A 136 -22.41 16.95 -3.28
C ALA A 136 -21.04 16.27 -3.08
N TYR A 137 -20.11 16.49 -4.02
CA TYR A 137 -18.68 16.23 -3.81
C TYR A 137 -18.06 17.42 -3.08
N ASN A 138 -17.57 17.19 -1.87
CA ASN A 138 -16.88 18.23 -1.13
C ASN A 138 -15.37 18.07 -1.29
N PHE A 139 -14.72 19.10 -1.82
CA PHE A 139 -13.25 19.19 -1.94
C PHE A 139 -12.74 20.25 -0.97
N PHE A 140 -11.86 19.83 -0.05
CA PHE A 140 -11.18 20.72 0.88
C PHE A 140 -9.68 20.46 0.82
N VAL A 141 -8.91 21.49 0.48
CA VAL A 141 -7.44 21.42 0.37
C VAL A 141 -6.80 22.52 1.22
N VAL A 142 -5.91 22.11 2.13
CA VAL A 142 -5.34 23.00 3.16
C VAL A 142 -4.03 23.66 2.71
N ASP A 143 -3.12 22.90 2.11
CA ASP A 143 -1.76 23.39 1.86
C ASP A 143 -1.45 23.58 0.37
N HIS A 144 -2.46 23.55 -0.54
CA HIS A 144 -2.20 23.54 -1.99
C HIS A 144 -3.31 24.20 -2.87
N PRO A 145 -2.94 24.85 -4.00
CA PRO A 145 -3.89 25.23 -5.06
C PRO A 145 -4.78 24.09 -5.56
N LEU A 146 -6.09 24.30 -5.64
CA LEU A 146 -7.00 23.29 -6.15
C LEU A 146 -7.30 23.55 -7.63
N GLY A 147 -6.75 22.71 -8.51
CA GLY A 147 -7.11 22.71 -9.92
C GLY A 147 -8.43 21.99 -10.14
N ILE A 148 -9.40 22.68 -10.74
CA ILE A 148 -10.74 22.15 -10.99
C ILE A 148 -11.03 22.18 -12.49
N SER A 149 -11.80 21.17 -12.88
CA SER A 149 -12.12 20.89 -14.26
C SER A 149 -13.50 20.30 -14.41
N GLY A 150 -14.13 20.57 -15.55
CA GLY A 150 -15.49 20.14 -15.84
C GLY A 150 -16.52 20.95 -15.07
N ALA A 151 -17.57 20.28 -14.61
CA ALA A 151 -18.70 20.87 -13.88
C ALA A 151 -19.05 20.02 -12.64
N PRO A 152 -18.09 19.78 -11.71
CA PRO A 152 -18.37 18.99 -10.53
C PRO A 152 -19.44 19.66 -9.67
N ARG A 153 -20.34 18.84 -9.13
CA ARG A 153 -21.33 19.28 -8.13
C ARG A 153 -20.75 19.08 -6.73
N GLY A 154 -20.71 20.14 -5.94
CA GLY A 154 -20.50 20.16 -4.50
C GLY A 154 -19.57 21.27 -4.03
N ALA A 155 -19.41 21.42 -2.71
CA ALA A 155 -18.67 22.55 -2.16
C ALA A 155 -17.16 22.39 -2.40
N ILE A 156 -16.52 23.44 -2.86
CA ILE A 156 -15.10 23.47 -3.18
C ILE A 156 -14.45 24.57 -2.37
N HIS A 157 -13.42 24.20 -1.60
CA HIS A 157 -12.64 25.15 -0.81
C HIS A 157 -11.15 24.85 -0.91
N SER A 158 -10.36 25.90 -1.10
CA SER A 158 -8.89 25.88 -1.08
C SER A 158 -8.37 26.97 -0.16
N ASN A 159 -7.46 26.63 0.75
CA ASN A 159 -6.67 27.61 1.51
C ASN A 159 -5.53 28.25 0.68
N LYS A 160 -5.48 27.94 -0.61
CA LYS A 160 -4.62 28.59 -1.60
C LYS A 160 -5.50 29.14 -2.72
N THR A 161 -5.02 29.14 -3.96
CA THR A 161 -5.84 29.49 -5.11
C THR A 161 -6.76 28.32 -5.50
N VAL A 162 -7.83 28.63 -6.23
CA VAL A 162 -8.58 27.67 -7.04
C VAL A 162 -8.31 27.96 -8.51
N ASP A 163 -7.78 26.99 -9.25
CA ASP A 163 -7.41 27.14 -10.65
C ASP A 163 -8.45 26.48 -11.56
N PHE A 164 -9.18 27.27 -12.36
CA PHE A 164 -10.16 26.80 -13.34
C PHE A 164 -9.50 26.56 -14.70
N TYR A 165 -9.73 25.39 -15.31
CA TYR A 165 -9.06 25.01 -16.56
C TYR A 165 -9.94 24.88 -17.79
N PHE A 166 -11.27 24.90 -17.66
CA PHE A 166 -12.16 24.74 -18.82
C PHE A 166 -12.92 26.02 -19.15
N PRO A 167 -12.87 26.46 -20.42
CA PRO A 167 -13.90 27.37 -20.91
C PRO A 167 -15.27 26.68 -20.76
N TRP A 168 -16.27 27.44 -20.32
CA TRP A 168 -17.66 26.98 -20.14
C TRP A 168 -17.89 26.03 -18.96
N GLY A 169 -16.90 25.88 -18.06
CA GLY A 169 -17.08 25.16 -16.80
C GLY A 169 -18.24 25.75 -15.98
N THR A 170 -19.19 24.90 -15.54
CA THR A 170 -20.38 25.35 -14.80
C THR A 170 -20.36 24.78 -13.39
N TYR A 171 -20.07 25.64 -12.41
CA TYR A 171 -19.95 25.32 -10.99
C TYR A 171 -21.18 25.83 -10.27
N ARG A 172 -22.06 24.92 -9.90
CA ARG A 172 -23.39 25.25 -9.37
C ARG A 172 -23.45 25.34 -7.85
N ASP A 173 -22.38 24.93 -7.19
CA ASP A 173 -22.28 24.84 -5.74
C ASP A 173 -21.18 25.77 -5.24
N GLN A 174 -21.02 25.89 -3.91
CA GLN A 174 -20.12 26.88 -3.35
C GLN A 174 -18.67 26.66 -3.78
N VAL A 175 -18.02 27.68 -4.32
CA VAL A 175 -16.59 27.64 -4.67
C VAL A 175 -15.86 28.75 -3.94
N THR A 176 -14.89 28.41 -3.11
CA THR A 176 -14.18 29.38 -2.29
C THR A 176 -12.68 29.11 -2.31
N ALA A 177 -11.90 30.18 -2.21
CA ALA A 177 -10.45 30.12 -2.15
C ALA A 177 -9.96 31.22 -1.21
N SER A 178 -8.89 30.99 -0.45
CA SER A 178 -8.34 32.07 0.40
C SER A 178 -7.32 32.96 -0.29
N GLN A 179 -6.74 32.49 -1.42
CA GLN A 179 -5.72 33.25 -2.15
C GLN A 179 -6.16 33.65 -3.58
N GLY A 180 -7.44 33.57 -3.91
CA GLY A 180 -7.92 33.96 -5.23
C GLY A 180 -8.41 32.80 -6.09
N PHE A 181 -9.07 33.15 -7.18
CA PHE A 181 -9.31 32.27 -8.31
C PHE A 181 -8.30 32.57 -9.42
N SER A 182 -7.81 31.53 -10.08
CA SER A 182 -6.99 31.65 -11.29
C SER A 182 -7.70 30.96 -12.44
N TYR A 183 -7.65 31.55 -13.63
CA TYR A 183 -8.24 30.97 -14.84
C TYR A 183 -7.12 30.62 -15.82
N LYS A 184 -7.12 29.38 -16.30
CA LYS A 184 -6.04 28.78 -17.08
C LYS A 184 -6.62 28.00 -18.25
N ALA A 185 -5.78 27.65 -19.22
CA ALA A 185 -6.13 26.74 -20.30
C ALA A 185 -7.37 27.14 -21.15
N GLY A 186 -7.61 28.44 -21.32
CA GLY A 186 -8.75 28.97 -22.07
C GLY A 186 -9.98 29.22 -21.20
N ALA A 187 -9.99 28.79 -19.93
CA ALA A 187 -10.92 29.34 -18.96
C ALA A 187 -10.63 30.83 -18.76
N THR A 188 -11.69 31.61 -18.64
CA THR A 188 -11.69 33.01 -18.28
C THR A 188 -12.82 33.26 -17.29
N PRO A 189 -12.83 34.39 -16.55
CA PRO A 189 -13.97 34.78 -15.73
C PRO A 189 -15.28 34.82 -16.53
N GLU A 190 -15.23 35.24 -17.79
CA GLU A 190 -16.41 35.44 -18.65
C GLU A 190 -17.01 34.11 -19.14
N ASN A 191 -16.16 33.13 -19.41
CA ASN A 191 -16.61 31.82 -19.89
C ASN A 191 -16.71 30.78 -18.76
N THR A 192 -16.35 31.09 -17.52
CA THR A 192 -16.50 30.19 -16.37
C THR A 192 -17.70 30.59 -15.53
N ARG A 193 -18.71 29.72 -15.47
CA ARG A 193 -19.97 30.01 -14.79
C ARG A 193 -19.96 29.52 -13.35
N LEU A 194 -19.79 30.44 -12.40
CA LEU A 194 -19.96 30.18 -10.97
C LEU A 194 -21.38 30.56 -10.54
N TRP A 195 -22.31 29.61 -10.62
CA TRP A 195 -23.71 29.83 -10.23
C TRP A 195 -23.93 29.66 -8.72
N GLY A 196 -23.07 28.92 -8.04
CA GLY A 196 -23.09 28.84 -6.57
C GLY A 196 -22.47 30.07 -5.92
N GLN A 197 -22.70 30.24 -4.61
CA GLN A 197 -22.00 31.26 -3.82
C GLN A 197 -20.49 31.09 -4.01
N HIS A 198 -19.79 32.15 -4.37
CA HIS A 198 -18.36 32.07 -4.55
C HIS A 198 -17.67 33.23 -3.87
N ASP A 199 -16.50 32.93 -3.31
CA ASP A 199 -15.64 33.91 -2.66
C ASP A 199 -14.19 33.55 -2.99
N SER A 200 -13.59 34.37 -3.84
CA SER A 200 -12.20 34.17 -4.26
C SER A 200 -11.20 34.50 -3.15
N HIS A 201 -11.62 35.11 -2.04
CA HIS A 201 -10.74 35.49 -0.92
C HIS A 201 -11.34 35.08 0.44
N ALA A 202 -12.03 33.94 0.47
CA ALA A 202 -12.61 33.37 1.68
C ALA A 202 -11.53 33.15 2.77
N PRO A 203 -11.82 33.37 4.06
CA PRO A 203 -10.84 33.13 5.11
C PRO A 203 -10.35 31.68 5.08
N THR A 204 -9.08 31.47 5.42
CA THR A 204 -8.45 30.14 5.53
C THR A 204 -9.26 29.26 6.47
N GLN A 205 -9.74 28.12 5.97
CA GLN A 205 -10.42 27.10 6.76
C GLN A 205 -9.51 25.91 6.99
N ASN A 206 -9.18 25.64 8.25
CA ASN A 206 -8.51 24.39 8.57
C ASN A 206 -9.54 23.35 9.03
N ILE A 207 -10.20 22.70 8.06
CA ILE A 207 -11.17 21.62 8.34
C ILE A 207 -10.54 20.42 9.06
N MET A 208 -9.22 20.33 9.10
CA MET A 208 -8.47 19.29 9.80
C MET A 208 -8.28 19.61 11.28
N ASN A 209 -8.46 20.88 11.69
CA ASN A 209 -8.48 21.24 13.10
C ASN A 209 -9.66 20.56 13.79
N GLY A 210 -9.36 19.71 14.77
CA GLY A 210 -10.35 18.88 15.46
C GLY A 210 -10.57 17.48 14.87
N ILE A 211 -9.97 17.15 13.72
CA ILE A 211 -9.96 15.79 13.18
C ILE A 211 -8.64 15.10 13.55
N ALA A 212 -8.60 14.51 14.74
CA ALA A 212 -7.49 13.68 15.17
C ALA A 212 -7.87 12.20 15.04
N VAL A 213 -7.24 11.50 14.08
CA VAL A 213 -7.44 10.04 13.89
C VAL A 213 -7.13 9.26 15.17
N THR A 214 -6.21 9.77 15.98
CA THR A 214 -5.87 9.22 17.30
C THR A 214 -7.04 9.24 18.28
N ASP A 215 -7.97 10.19 18.17
CA ASP A 215 -9.13 10.29 19.07
C ASP A 215 -10.12 9.15 18.80
N LEU A 216 -10.09 8.57 17.59
CA LEU A 216 -10.89 7.39 17.25
C LEU A 216 -10.39 6.12 17.92
N LYS A 217 -9.18 6.11 18.50
CA LYS A 217 -8.63 4.96 19.24
C LYS A 217 -9.51 4.55 20.42
N SER A 218 -10.21 5.50 21.05
CA SER A 218 -11.11 5.24 22.17
C SER A 218 -12.56 4.96 21.75
N LYS A 219 -12.91 5.18 20.48
CA LYS A 219 -14.29 5.14 19.97
C LYS A 219 -14.61 4.01 18.97
N PRO A 220 -13.80 2.94 18.76
CA PRO A 220 -14.18 1.92 17.78
C PRO A 220 -15.37 1.11 18.28
N THR A 221 -16.45 1.08 17.49
CA THR A 221 -17.69 0.36 17.85
C THR A 221 -17.71 -1.08 17.35
N THR A 222 -16.78 -1.47 16.47
CA THR A 222 -16.84 -2.75 15.76
C THR A 222 -15.54 -3.53 15.86
N LEU A 223 -14.39 -2.92 15.57
CA LEU A 223 -13.08 -3.57 15.70
C LEU A 223 -12.01 -2.57 16.09
N LYS A 224 -11.17 -2.94 17.05
CA LYS A 224 -10.00 -2.18 17.49
C LYS A 224 -8.77 -3.07 17.41
N VAL A 225 -7.81 -2.69 16.59
CA VAL A 225 -6.51 -3.37 16.48
C VAL A 225 -5.42 -2.41 16.93
N VAL A 226 -4.98 -2.55 18.19
CA VAL A 226 -3.90 -1.74 18.78
C VAL A 226 -2.52 -2.39 18.67
N ASP A 227 -2.48 -3.68 18.36
CA ASP A 227 -1.24 -4.42 18.19
C ASP A 227 -0.49 -3.92 16.94
N ASN A 228 0.82 -4.19 16.88
CA ASN A 228 1.66 -3.88 15.72
C ASN A 228 1.37 -4.82 14.53
N LEU A 229 0.10 -5.01 14.16
CA LEU A 229 -0.36 -5.93 13.12
C LEU A 229 -0.72 -5.17 11.85
N LEU A 230 -0.33 -5.72 10.70
CA LEU A 230 -0.75 -5.23 9.39
C LEU A 230 -2.13 -5.76 9.06
N ALA A 231 -2.99 -4.94 8.44
CA ALA A 231 -4.36 -5.35 8.11
C ALA A 231 -4.59 -5.47 6.61
N GLU A 232 -5.36 -6.49 6.23
CA GLU A 232 -6.05 -6.59 4.93
C GLU A 232 -7.55 -6.64 5.16
N ILE A 233 -8.30 -5.79 4.46
CA ILE A 233 -9.74 -5.64 4.61
C ILE A 233 -10.42 -6.02 3.30
N ARG A 234 -11.41 -6.91 3.39
CA ARG A 234 -12.28 -7.27 2.26
C ARG A 234 -13.74 -7.11 2.66
N PHE A 235 -14.44 -6.21 1.99
CA PHE A 235 -15.88 -6.04 2.17
C PHE A 235 -16.66 -7.11 1.38
N LEU A 236 -17.50 -7.86 2.08
CA LEU A 236 -18.29 -8.98 1.59
C LEU A 236 -19.80 -8.69 1.75
N GLY A 237 -20.20 -7.46 1.41
CA GLY A 237 -21.54 -6.94 1.64
C GLY A 237 -21.76 -6.59 3.11
N LYS A 238 -22.66 -7.31 3.79
CA LYS A 238 -23.03 -7.05 5.20
C LYS A 238 -21.92 -7.37 6.19
N ASN A 239 -20.93 -8.14 5.75
CA ASN A 239 -19.78 -8.54 6.55
C ASN A 239 -18.50 -7.99 5.95
N THR A 240 -17.50 -7.78 6.80
CA THR A 240 -16.16 -7.34 6.47
C THR A 240 -15.18 -8.37 7.01
N GLN A 241 -14.39 -8.96 6.13
CA GLN A 241 -13.27 -9.82 6.53
C GLN A 241 -12.04 -8.95 6.77
N VAL A 242 -11.40 -9.14 7.93
CA VAL A 242 -10.17 -8.45 8.32
C VAL A 242 -9.10 -9.51 8.63
N LYS A 243 -8.09 -9.62 7.78
CA LYS A 243 -6.91 -10.46 8.03
C LYS A 243 -5.83 -9.62 8.69
N LEU A 244 -5.29 -10.11 9.80
CA LEU A 244 -4.24 -9.44 10.56
C LEU A 244 -2.95 -10.22 10.48
N PHE A 245 -1.84 -9.54 10.18
CA PHE A 245 -0.53 -10.14 9.97
C PHE A 245 0.49 -9.58 10.95
N GLN A 246 1.30 -10.46 11.54
CA GLN A 246 2.52 -10.05 12.23
C GLN A 246 3.53 -9.60 11.18
N PRO A 247 4.00 -8.33 11.22
CA PRO A 247 4.95 -7.82 10.24
C PRO A 247 6.24 -8.64 10.29
N ALA A 248 6.91 -8.79 9.14
CA ALA A 248 8.25 -9.38 9.12
C ALA A 248 9.18 -8.61 10.07
N PHE A 249 9.96 -9.33 10.86
CA PHE A 249 10.91 -8.75 11.81
C PHE A 249 12.22 -9.53 11.78
N ARG A 250 13.30 -8.87 12.17
CA ARG A 250 14.59 -9.51 12.39
C ARG A 250 14.69 -9.92 13.84
N THR A 251 15.04 -11.18 14.08
CA THR A 251 15.38 -11.67 15.41
C THR A 251 16.74 -12.33 15.37
N GLN A 252 17.46 -12.26 16.47
CA GLN A 252 18.67 -13.05 16.63
C GLN A 252 18.27 -14.47 17.04
N VAL A 253 18.86 -15.46 16.38
CA VAL A 253 18.78 -16.87 16.79
C VAL A 253 20.18 -17.37 17.06
N GLN A 254 20.31 -18.19 18.09
CA GLN A 254 21.57 -18.86 18.39
C GLN A 254 21.79 -19.98 17.38
N LYS A 255 22.88 -19.91 16.61
CA LYS A 255 23.32 -20.95 15.70
C LYS A 255 24.59 -21.60 16.22
N THR A 256 24.75 -22.86 15.87
CA THR A 256 25.96 -23.63 16.14
C THR A 256 26.77 -23.73 14.86
N GLY A 257 28.00 -23.21 14.90
CA GLY A 257 28.97 -23.31 13.82
C GLY A 257 30.13 -24.21 14.18
N GLN A 258 30.86 -24.67 13.16
CA GLN A 258 32.14 -25.33 13.33
C GLN A 258 33.23 -24.43 12.77
N ARG A 259 34.33 -24.27 13.52
CA ARG A 259 35.54 -23.60 13.04
C ARG A 259 36.75 -24.48 13.30
N TRP A 260 37.70 -24.44 12.37
CA TRP A 260 39.01 -25.02 12.61
C TRP A 260 39.80 -24.05 13.49
N VAL A 261 40.13 -24.50 14.70
CA VAL A 261 40.99 -23.76 15.62
C VAL A 261 42.33 -24.44 15.65
N PHE A 262 43.38 -23.63 15.62
CA PHE A 262 44.73 -24.12 15.81
C PHE A 262 44.80 -24.88 17.14
N ASP A 263 45.26 -26.13 17.10
CA ASP A 263 45.38 -26.98 18.29
C ASP A 263 46.84 -27.01 18.76
N ARG A 264 47.75 -27.41 17.88
CA ARG A 264 49.19 -27.50 18.16
C ARG A 264 50.01 -27.61 16.87
N MET A 265 51.31 -27.33 16.98
CA MET A 265 52.28 -27.73 15.95
C MET A 265 52.64 -29.21 16.14
N VAL A 266 52.73 -29.96 15.05
CA VAL A 266 53.28 -31.33 15.05
C VAL A 266 54.47 -31.36 14.10
N THR A 267 55.61 -31.84 14.61
CA THR A 267 56.81 -32.01 13.81
C THR A 267 56.66 -33.27 12.95
N GLU A 268 56.50 -33.10 11.65
CA GLU A 268 56.53 -34.22 10.70
C GLU A 268 57.96 -34.40 10.22
N THR A 269 58.48 -35.63 10.36
CA THR A 269 59.81 -36.01 9.86
C THR A 269 59.65 -36.84 8.60
N TRP A 270 60.39 -36.51 7.55
CA TRP A 270 60.52 -37.34 6.36
C TRP A 270 61.97 -37.47 5.93
N THR A 271 62.29 -38.57 5.29
CA THR A 271 63.62 -38.85 4.75
C THR A 271 63.69 -38.44 3.29
N GLU A 272 64.65 -37.58 2.94
CA GLU A 272 64.91 -37.19 1.56
C GLU A 272 66.31 -37.67 1.15
N GLN A 273 66.42 -38.27 -0.03
CA GLN A 273 67.70 -38.68 -0.61
C GLN A 273 68.40 -37.44 -1.19
N LYS A 274 69.44 -36.96 -0.52
CA LYS A 274 70.25 -35.83 -1.00
C LYS A 274 71.45 -36.35 -1.76
N LYS A 275 71.64 -35.86 -2.99
CA LYS A 275 72.83 -36.17 -3.80
C LYS A 275 74.06 -35.50 -3.15
N VAL A 276 75.06 -36.31 -2.82
CA VAL A 276 76.39 -35.85 -2.41
C VAL A 276 77.26 -35.83 -3.66
N TYR A 277 77.97 -34.71 -3.85
CA TYR A 277 78.86 -34.53 -4.99
C TYR A 277 80.28 -34.32 -4.46
N ARG A 278 81.25 -34.97 -5.10
CA ARG A 278 82.67 -34.69 -4.89
C ARG A 278 83.16 -33.68 -5.93
N THR A 279 84.14 -32.86 -5.58
CA THR A 279 84.65 -31.82 -6.48
C THR A 279 85.92 -32.32 -7.16
N GLU A 280 85.92 -32.36 -8.49
CA GLU A 280 87.08 -32.69 -9.32
C GLU A 280 87.58 -31.42 -10.02
N PHE A 281 88.90 -31.24 -10.10
CA PHE A 281 89.52 -30.11 -10.80
C PHE A 281 90.04 -30.54 -12.17
N TYR A 282 89.82 -29.72 -13.18
CA TYR A 282 90.35 -29.90 -14.54
C TYR A 282 90.76 -28.55 -15.12
N ASP A 283 91.78 -28.55 -15.98
CA ASP A 283 92.23 -27.33 -16.65
C ASP A 283 91.38 -27.09 -17.90
N ALA A 284 90.85 -25.88 -18.05
CA ALA A 284 90.00 -25.48 -19.16
C ALA A 284 90.54 -24.20 -19.81
N THR A 285 90.70 -24.21 -21.13
CA THR A 285 91.09 -23.04 -21.90
C THR A 285 89.90 -22.09 -22.04
N GLU A 286 89.99 -20.88 -21.52
CA GLU A 286 89.01 -19.80 -21.67
C GLU A 286 89.49 -18.74 -22.66
N ASP A 287 88.56 -18.21 -23.45
CA ASP A 287 88.81 -17.14 -24.41
C ASP A 287 88.82 -15.76 -23.72
N VAL A 288 89.74 -14.87 -24.13
CA VAL A 288 89.81 -13.45 -23.69
C VAL A 288 89.21 -12.58 -24.80
N TYR A 289 88.37 -11.60 -24.44
CA TYR A 289 87.64 -10.75 -25.40
C TYR A 289 87.82 -9.25 -25.11
N GLN A 290 87.71 -8.40 -26.15
CA GLN A 290 87.75 -6.94 -26.08
C GLN A 290 86.52 -6.31 -26.78
N ASP A 291 86.02 -5.19 -26.27
CA ASP A 291 84.69 -4.66 -26.63
C ASP A 291 84.75 -3.73 -27.87
N GLN A 292 83.94 -3.99 -28.90
CA GLN A 292 83.74 -3.12 -30.07
C GLN A 292 82.26 -2.79 -30.30
N VAL A 293 81.94 -1.57 -30.74
CA VAL A 293 80.56 -1.14 -31.02
C VAL A 293 80.19 -1.44 -32.47
N GLN A 294 79.11 -2.20 -32.69
CA GLN A 294 78.53 -2.43 -34.00
C GLN A 294 77.11 -1.86 -34.08
N THR A 295 76.78 -1.24 -35.22
CA THR A 295 75.44 -0.75 -35.58
C THR A 295 74.83 -1.65 -36.65
N TRP A 296 73.56 -2.03 -36.48
CA TRP A 296 72.79 -2.72 -37.52
C TRP A 296 71.31 -2.30 -37.52
N THR A 297 70.63 -2.56 -38.62
CA THR A 297 69.21 -2.28 -38.80
C THR A 297 68.40 -3.53 -38.44
N GLU A 298 67.48 -3.43 -37.48
CA GLU A 298 66.60 -4.51 -37.04
C GLU A 298 65.18 -4.27 -37.59
N GLN A 299 64.58 -5.31 -38.17
CA GLN A 299 63.21 -5.26 -38.68
C GLN A 299 62.20 -5.53 -37.55
N LYS A 300 61.44 -4.52 -37.14
CA LYS A 300 60.39 -4.61 -36.12
C LYS A 300 59.06 -5.01 -36.78
N LYS A 301 58.39 -6.03 -36.24
CA LYS A 301 57.09 -6.50 -36.74
C LYS A 301 55.96 -5.55 -36.34
N VAL A 302 55.11 -5.17 -37.30
CA VAL A 302 53.84 -4.46 -37.11
C VAL A 302 52.70 -5.46 -37.35
N TYR A 303 51.66 -5.41 -36.51
CA TYR A 303 50.51 -6.33 -36.56
C TYR A 303 49.21 -5.55 -36.76
N ARG A 304 48.25 -6.16 -37.48
CA ARG A 304 46.89 -5.65 -37.67
C ARG A 304 45.86 -6.58 -37.05
N ASP A 305 44.78 -6.02 -36.54
CA ASP A 305 43.69 -6.78 -35.91
C ASP A 305 42.78 -7.45 -36.95
N VAL A 306 42.62 -8.77 -36.86
CA VAL A 306 41.72 -9.57 -37.72
C VAL A 306 40.73 -10.35 -36.85
N GLN A 307 39.45 -10.34 -37.22
CA GLN A 307 38.40 -11.10 -36.53
C GLN A 307 38.48 -12.58 -36.95
N GLN A 308 38.81 -13.48 -36.01
CA GLN A 308 38.72 -14.93 -36.21
C GLN A 308 37.49 -15.48 -35.50
N THR A 309 36.69 -16.27 -36.21
CA THR A 309 35.62 -17.09 -35.63
C THR A 309 36.16 -18.46 -35.25
N TYR A 310 35.79 -18.95 -34.07
CA TYR A 310 36.08 -20.30 -33.60
C TYR A 310 34.87 -20.88 -32.86
N GLN A 311 34.74 -22.20 -32.89
CA GLN A 311 33.61 -22.90 -32.28
C GLN A 311 33.98 -23.33 -30.87
N VAL A 312 33.14 -22.97 -29.89
CA VAL A 312 33.31 -23.33 -28.48
C VAL A 312 32.12 -24.15 -28.03
N THR A 313 32.39 -25.31 -27.46
CA THR A 313 31.38 -26.17 -26.84
C THR A 313 31.06 -25.64 -25.44
N GLU A 314 29.86 -25.10 -25.24
CA GLU A 314 29.35 -24.61 -23.95
C GLU A 314 28.43 -25.65 -23.29
N ASP A 315 28.51 -25.77 -21.96
CA ASP A 315 27.61 -26.63 -21.20
C ASP A 315 26.19 -26.03 -21.16
N VAL A 316 25.20 -26.85 -21.51
CA VAL A 316 23.78 -26.52 -21.40
C VAL A 316 23.27 -27.08 -20.08
N TYR A 317 22.57 -26.24 -19.32
CA TYR A 317 21.96 -26.64 -18.06
C TYR A 317 20.44 -26.53 -18.13
N THR A 318 19.74 -27.50 -17.58
CA THR A 318 18.29 -27.45 -17.37
C THR A 318 18.02 -27.46 -15.87
N ASP A 319 17.04 -26.67 -15.45
CA ASP A 319 16.59 -26.63 -14.08
C ASP A 319 15.63 -27.80 -13.83
N VAL A 320 16.04 -28.74 -12.97
CA VAL A 320 15.25 -29.94 -12.61
C VAL A 320 14.74 -29.77 -11.17
N PRO A 321 13.47 -30.07 -10.87
CA PRO A 321 12.95 -30.03 -9.51
C PRO A 321 13.63 -31.10 -8.64
N GLU A 322 14.32 -30.67 -7.58
CA GLU A 322 14.90 -31.51 -6.54
C GLU A 322 14.11 -31.31 -5.24
N ASN A 323 13.55 -32.39 -4.70
CA ASN A 323 12.93 -32.39 -3.38
C ASN A 323 14.03 -32.48 -2.31
N TYR A 324 13.98 -31.58 -1.33
CA TYR A 324 14.87 -31.60 -0.18
C TYR A 324 14.07 -31.38 1.10
N THR A 325 14.45 -32.07 2.17
CA THR A 325 13.78 -31.97 3.47
C THR A 325 14.39 -30.83 4.26
N VAL A 326 13.57 -29.86 4.67
CA VAL A 326 13.96 -28.79 5.58
C VAL A 326 13.29 -29.05 6.92
N MET A 327 14.05 -28.92 8.01
CA MET A 327 13.51 -28.94 9.36
C MET A 327 12.86 -27.59 9.65
N GLU A 328 11.54 -27.51 9.53
CA GLU A 328 10.79 -26.29 9.86
C GLU A 328 10.58 -26.19 11.38
N PRO A 329 10.90 -25.06 12.01
CA PRO A 329 10.67 -24.86 13.43
C PRO A 329 9.17 -24.95 13.79
N ILE A 330 8.85 -25.69 14.84
CA ILE A 330 7.53 -25.76 15.48
C ILE A 330 7.55 -24.77 16.63
N TYR A 331 6.63 -23.81 16.61
CA TYR A 331 6.48 -22.85 17.70
C TYR A 331 5.23 -23.16 18.51
N GLU A 332 5.36 -23.11 19.83
CA GLU A 332 4.24 -23.15 20.77
C GLU A 332 4.14 -21.79 21.47
N LYS A 333 2.92 -21.36 21.78
CA LYS A 333 2.70 -20.14 22.54
C LYS A 333 2.93 -20.41 24.03
N LYS A 334 4.00 -19.84 24.58
CA LYS A 334 4.26 -19.85 26.02
C LYS A 334 4.28 -18.44 26.57
N TRP A 335 3.86 -18.29 27.81
CA TRP A 335 4.04 -17.06 28.56
C TRP A 335 5.52 -16.92 28.89
N VAL A 336 6.12 -15.81 28.44
CA VAL A 336 7.53 -15.51 28.70
C VAL A 336 7.59 -14.13 29.34
N THR A 337 8.30 -14.03 30.46
CA THR A 337 8.60 -12.75 31.09
C THR A 337 9.56 -11.99 30.19
N ILE A 338 9.16 -10.81 29.73
CA ILE A 338 10.07 -9.86 29.07
C ILE A 338 10.21 -8.61 29.93
N GLN A 339 11.40 -8.03 29.91
CA GLN A 339 11.63 -6.70 30.44
C GLN A 339 11.18 -5.67 29.41
N GLN A 340 10.08 -4.98 29.70
CA GLN A 340 9.58 -3.87 28.91
C GLN A 340 10.01 -2.56 29.56
N ILE A 341 10.66 -1.70 28.78
CA ILE A 341 10.98 -0.35 29.21
C ILE A 341 9.74 0.52 28.99
N GLU A 342 9.11 0.98 30.08
CA GLU A 342 8.03 1.96 30.05
C GLU A 342 8.57 3.33 30.43
N LYS A 343 8.13 4.37 29.72
CA LYS A 343 8.42 5.75 30.12
C LYS A 343 7.35 6.19 31.11
N VAL A 344 7.76 6.53 32.33
CA VAL A 344 6.88 7.11 33.35
C VAL A 344 7.28 8.57 33.56
N TRP A 345 6.28 9.43 33.68
CA TRP A 345 6.49 10.83 34.02
C TRP A 345 6.74 10.92 35.52
N VAL A 346 7.94 11.36 35.89
CA VAL A 346 8.33 11.59 37.28
C VAL A 346 8.32 13.11 37.49
N GLU A 347 7.46 13.57 38.41
CA GLU A 347 7.43 14.98 38.78
C GLU A 347 8.72 15.33 39.51
N ASN A 348 9.38 16.42 39.11
CA ASN A 348 10.54 16.90 39.85
C ASN A 348 10.05 17.36 41.22
N PRO A 349 10.78 17.04 42.31
CA PRO A 349 10.45 17.60 43.61
C PRO A 349 10.45 19.14 43.51
N PRO A 350 9.52 19.83 44.20
CA PRO A 350 9.51 21.27 44.21
C PRO A 350 10.89 21.78 44.66
N PRO A 351 11.42 22.84 44.03
CA PRO A 351 12.70 23.41 44.45
C PRO A 351 12.65 23.73 45.94
N SER A 352 13.76 23.52 46.64
CA SER A 352 13.83 23.81 48.06
C SER A 352 13.54 25.29 48.27
N LEU A 353 12.90 25.64 49.40
CA LEU A 353 12.56 27.04 49.75
C LEU A 353 13.77 28.01 49.74
N LYS A 354 15.01 27.49 49.67
CA LYS A 354 16.24 28.29 49.56
C LYS A 354 16.61 28.69 48.13
N ASP A 355 16.00 28.09 47.11
CA ASP A 355 16.34 28.33 45.69
C ASP A 355 15.34 29.25 44.96
N ILE A 356 14.37 29.81 45.69
CA ILE A 356 13.34 30.72 45.14
C ILE A 356 13.78 32.17 45.41
N GLU A 357 14.81 32.63 44.70
CA GLU A 357 15.10 34.06 44.59
C GLU A 357 14.46 34.65 43.32
N GLY A 358 13.41 35.44 43.52
CA GLY A 358 13.07 36.60 42.68
C GLY A 358 12.55 36.33 41.26
N GLY A 359 11.23 36.21 41.11
CA GLY A 359 10.59 36.30 39.80
C GLY A 359 9.07 36.24 39.85
N PHE A 360 8.42 37.39 40.08
CA PHE A 360 6.96 37.50 39.99
C PHE A 360 6.50 37.38 38.53
N SER A 361 5.77 36.31 38.23
CA SER A 361 4.96 36.16 37.01
C SER A 361 3.55 35.78 37.44
N VAL A 362 2.64 36.75 37.29
CA VAL A 362 1.20 36.57 37.53
C VAL A 362 0.58 36.13 36.21
N GLY A 363 0.22 34.85 36.12
CA GLY A 363 -0.61 34.31 35.03
C GLY A 363 -0.07 33.02 34.43
N GLY A 364 -0.72 31.90 34.74
CA GLY A 364 -0.53 30.64 34.02
C GLY A 364 -0.44 29.44 34.96
N GLN A 365 -1.24 28.42 34.67
CA GLN A 365 -1.19 27.10 35.30
C GLN A 365 0.26 26.66 35.51
N GLN A 366 0.64 26.42 36.77
CA GLN A 366 1.88 25.72 37.09
C GLN A 366 1.76 24.28 36.56
N ALA A 367 2.18 24.07 35.32
CA ALA A 367 2.45 22.74 34.82
C ALA A 367 3.58 22.17 35.68
N ALA A 368 3.30 21.12 36.45
CA ALA A 368 4.32 20.40 37.21
C ALA A 368 5.48 20.05 36.28
N SER A 369 6.64 20.65 36.50
CA SER A 369 7.85 20.30 35.77
C SER A 369 8.25 18.89 36.20
N GLY A 370 8.21 17.95 35.27
CA GLY A 370 8.69 16.59 35.47
C GLY A 370 9.61 16.18 34.33
N HIS A 371 10.15 14.98 34.42
CA HIS A 371 10.94 14.37 33.36
C HIS A 371 10.47 12.93 33.13
N TRP A 372 10.76 12.40 31.95
CA TRP A 372 10.44 11.02 31.62
C TRP A 372 11.57 10.11 32.09
N GLU A 373 11.30 9.24 33.05
CA GLU A 373 12.21 8.15 33.44
C GLU A 373 11.81 6.85 32.73
N ASN A 374 12.81 6.04 32.39
CA ASN A 374 12.62 4.70 31.86
C ASN A 374 12.58 3.71 33.03
N ILE A 375 11.43 3.11 33.30
CA ILE A 375 11.33 2.01 34.26
C ILE A 375 11.29 0.67 33.51
N THR A 376 12.00 -0.32 34.04
CA THR A 376 11.97 -1.68 33.52
C THR A 376 10.91 -2.47 34.27
N LYS A 377 9.91 -2.96 33.55
CA LYS A 377 8.83 -3.77 34.12
C LYS A 377 8.83 -5.15 33.48
N ASP A 378 8.80 -6.17 34.33
CA ASP A 378 8.60 -7.55 33.90
C ASP A 378 7.14 -7.75 33.50
N THR A 379 6.91 -7.93 32.20
CA THR A 379 5.59 -8.19 31.64
C THR A 379 5.56 -9.61 31.07
N GLN A 380 4.60 -10.40 31.52
CA GLN A 380 4.28 -11.69 30.90
C GLN A 380 3.67 -11.43 29.52
N VAL A 381 4.36 -11.83 28.46
CA VAL A 381 3.81 -11.77 27.10
C VAL A 381 3.81 -13.17 26.49
N LEU A 382 2.72 -13.47 25.79
CA LEU A 382 2.60 -14.73 25.07
C LEU A 382 3.50 -14.68 23.82
N ARG A 383 4.63 -15.38 23.84
CA ARG A 383 5.55 -15.49 22.70
C ARG A 383 5.50 -16.89 22.10
N ASP A 384 5.76 -16.93 20.80
CA ASP A 384 6.05 -18.16 20.08
C ASP A 384 7.45 -18.62 20.49
N VAL A 385 7.53 -19.69 21.26
CA VAL A 385 8.77 -20.33 21.68
C VAL A 385 9.00 -21.54 20.78
N LEU A 386 10.22 -21.69 20.27
CA LEU A 386 10.62 -22.84 19.48
C LEU A 386 10.56 -24.09 20.37
N VAL A 387 9.65 -25.02 20.08
CA VAL A 387 9.46 -26.26 20.87
C VAL A 387 9.91 -27.52 20.13
N GLY A 388 10.24 -27.40 18.84
CA GLY A 388 10.72 -28.53 18.06
C GLY A 388 10.94 -28.17 16.61
N HIS A 389 11.21 -29.17 15.77
CA HIS A 389 11.27 -29.02 14.32
C HIS A 389 10.49 -30.16 13.67
N LYS A 390 9.75 -29.87 12.60
CA LYS A 390 9.10 -30.87 11.75
C LYS A 390 9.80 -30.94 10.39
N PRO A 391 10.07 -32.13 9.85
CA PRO A 391 10.57 -32.26 8.49
C PRO A 391 9.47 -31.84 7.50
N VAL A 392 9.78 -30.91 6.60
CA VAL A 392 8.92 -30.50 5.49
C VAL A 392 9.68 -30.63 4.19
N THR A 393 9.12 -31.38 3.26
CA THR A 393 9.67 -31.53 1.92
C THR A 393 9.39 -30.27 1.12
N ARG A 394 10.44 -29.61 0.63
CA ARG A 394 10.35 -28.48 -0.30
C ARG A 394 10.99 -28.85 -1.62
N THR A 395 10.52 -28.26 -2.70
CA THR A 395 11.11 -28.44 -4.04
C THR A 395 11.95 -27.21 -4.37
N ARG A 396 13.22 -27.41 -4.77
CA ARG A 396 14.04 -26.35 -5.37
C ARG A 396 14.39 -26.72 -6.80
N MET A 397 14.59 -25.72 -7.65
CA MET A 397 15.12 -25.92 -8.99
C MET A 397 16.63 -26.08 -8.89
N LYS A 398 17.14 -27.29 -9.14
CA LYS A 398 18.57 -27.57 -9.21
C LYS A 398 18.99 -27.51 -10.66
N ARG A 399 19.99 -26.70 -10.96
CA ARG A 399 20.54 -26.55 -12.29
C ARG A 399 21.45 -27.76 -12.59
N VAL A 400 21.01 -28.66 -13.47
CA VAL A 400 21.73 -29.88 -13.85
C VAL A 400 22.25 -29.73 -15.28
N LYS A 401 23.50 -30.12 -15.52
CA LYS A 401 24.07 -30.13 -16.87
C LYS A 401 23.34 -31.17 -17.71
N THR A 402 22.63 -30.72 -18.74
CA THR A 402 21.77 -31.57 -19.58
C THR A 402 22.33 -31.79 -20.98
N GLY A 403 23.41 -31.10 -21.34
CA GLY A 403 24.13 -31.37 -22.57
C GLY A 403 25.25 -30.37 -22.80
N THR A 404 25.73 -30.34 -24.03
CA THR A 404 26.64 -29.33 -24.54
C THR A 404 26.12 -28.81 -25.87
N ARG A 405 26.32 -27.52 -26.15
CA ARG A 405 26.01 -26.92 -27.46
C ARG A 405 27.25 -26.25 -28.00
N VAL A 406 27.47 -26.34 -29.31
CA VAL A 406 28.59 -25.66 -29.95
C VAL A 406 28.13 -24.27 -30.35
N VAL A 407 28.85 -23.24 -29.91
CA VAL A 407 28.55 -21.83 -30.17
C VAL A 407 29.75 -21.21 -30.88
N THR A 408 29.51 -20.59 -32.02
CA THR A 408 30.54 -19.83 -32.75
C THR A 408 30.79 -18.51 -32.02
N LYS A 409 32.03 -18.27 -31.58
CA LYS A 409 32.47 -17.01 -31.00
C LYS A 409 33.49 -16.35 -31.91
N THR A 410 33.49 -15.02 -31.95
CA THR A 410 34.48 -14.24 -32.70
C THR A 410 35.44 -13.58 -31.72
N LYS A 411 36.75 -13.66 -31.99
CA LYS A 411 37.79 -12.95 -31.24
C LYS A 411 38.70 -12.23 -32.22
N THR A 412 39.04 -10.99 -31.88
CA THR A 412 40.04 -10.21 -32.62
C THR A 412 41.44 -10.70 -32.25
N VAL A 413 42.23 -11.03 -33.26
CA VAL A 413 43.61 -11.52 -33.10
C VAL A 413 44.53 -10.65 -33.95
N GLN A 414 45.65 -10.22 -33.39
CA GLN A 414 46.65 -9.44 -34.10
C GLN A 414 47.46 -10.37 -35.02
N VAL A 415 47.28 -10.19 -36.33
CA VAL A 415 48.01 -10.93 -37.37
C VAL A 415 49.11 -10.03 -37.90
N PHE A 416 50.29 -10.62 -38.11
CA PHE A 416 51.45 -9.92 -38.64
C PHE A 416 51.11 -9.26 -40.00
N ASP A 417 51.48 -7.99 -40.16
CA ASP A 417 51.18 -7.20 -41.36
C ASP A 417 52.45 -6.94 -42.17
N HIS A 418 53.44 -6.22 -41.62
CA HIS A 418 54.72 -5.97 -42.28
C HIS A 418 55.84 -5.65 -41.27
N TYR A 419 57.08 -5.51 -41.76
CA TYR A 419 58.24 -5.10 -40.97
C TYR A 419 58.59 -3.63 -41.19
N GLU A 420 59.02 -2.95 -40.12
CA GLU A 420 59.56 -1.59 -40.13
C GLU A 420 61.03 -1.60 -39.68
N ASN A 421 61.91 -0.88 -40.37
CA ASN A 421 63.35 -0.90 -40.10
C ASN A 421 63.73 0.08 -38.97
N VAL A 422 64.38 -0.41 -37.91
CA VAL A 422 64.85 0.41 -36.79
C VAL A 422 66.36 0.21 -36.60
N GLN A 423 67.14 1.29 -36.62
CA GLN A 423 68.59 1.25 -36.37
C GLN A 423 68.89 1.07 -34.87
N LYS A 424 69.76 0.11 -34.54
CA LYS A 424 70.26 -0.09 -33.16
C LYS A 424 71.79 -0.27 -33.16
N SER A 425 72.42 0.14 -32.07
CA SER A 425 73.82 -0.13 -31.78
C SER A 425 73.96 -1.02 -30.55
N LYS A 426 74.95 -1.93 -30.56
CA LYS A 426 75.32 -2.72 -29.39
C LYS A 426 76.82 -2.94 -29.36
N THR A 427 77.42 -2.82 -28.18
CA THR A 427 78.82 -3.17 -27.93
C THR A 427 78.94 -4.68 -27.79
N VAL A 428 79.77 -5.32 -28.61
CA VAL A 428 79.96 -6.77 -28.65
C VAL A 428 81.43 -7.07 -28.34
N ARG A 429 81.68 -8.07 -27.48
CA ARG A 429 83.02 -8.51 -27.12
C ARG A 429 83.59 -9.41 -28.22
N VAL A 430 84.72 -9.05 -28.83
CA VAL A 430 85.41 -9.82 -29.88
C VAL A 430 86.62 -10.53 -29.27
N LYS A 431 86.79 -11.82 -29.58
CA LYS A 431 87.85 -12.68 -29.01
C LYS A 431 89.23 -12.20 -29.45
N THR A 432 90.10 -11.87 -28.50
CA THR A 432 91.47 -11.38 -28.72
C THR A 432 92.55 -12.37 -28.26
N GLY A 433 92.21 -13.46 -27.56
CA GLY A 433 93.16 -14.52 -27.18
C GLY A 433 92.52 -15.68 -26.40
N THR A 434 93.34 -16.57 -25.85
CA THR A 434 92.92 -17.65 -24.92
C THR A 434 93.90 -17.79 -23.75
N ARG A 435 93.42 -18.21 -22.57
CA ARG A 435 94.21 -18.54 -21.37
C ARG A 435 93.72 -19.83 -20.73
N ILE A 436 94.61 -20.62 -20.14
CA ILE A 436 94.22 -21.84 -19.42
C ILE A 436 93.84 -21.48 -17.98
N VAL A 437 92.68 -21.95 -17.52
CA VAL A 437 92.13 -21.67 -16.19
C VAL A 437 91.70 -22.98 -15.55
N ARG A 438 92.20 -23.26 -14.34
CA ARG A 438 91.84 -24.45 -13.58
C ARG A 438 90.42 -24.30 -13.02
N LYS A 439 89.49 -25.12 -13.52
CA LYS A 439 88.09 -25.13 -13.10
C LYS A 439 87.79 -26.35 -12.25
N SER A 440 86.79 -26.24 -11.39
CA SER A 440 86.26 -27.37 -10.64
C SER A 440 84.88 -27.75 -11.13
N ARG A 441 84.58 -29.04 -11.26
CA ARG A 441 83.23 -29.56 -11.48
C ARG A 441 82.81 -30.47 -10.33
N LYS A 442 81.53 -30.42 -9.96
CA LYS A 442 80.94 -31.34 -8.98
C LYS A 442 80.45 -32.59 -9.69
N VAL A 443 81.04 -33.74 -9.39
CA VAL A 443 80.66 -35.04 -9.93
C VAL A 443 79.85 -35.79 -8.88
N PHE A 444 78.75 -36.42 -9.29
CA PHE A 444 77.89 -37.17 -8.39
C PHE A 444 78.66 -38.35 -7.80
N ASP A 445 78.59 -38.52 -6.47
CA ASP A 445 79.33 -39.54 -5.74
C ASP A 445 78.37 -40.63 -5.20
N HIS A 446 77.46 -40.26 -4.30
CA HIS A 446 76.43 -41.15 -3.77
C HIS A 446 75.19 -40.38 -3.27
N TYR A 447 74.12 -41.08 -2.92
CA TYR A 447 72.98 -40.51 -2.19
C TYR A 447 73.18 -40.69 -0.68
N THR A 448 72.90 -39.64 0.10
CA THR A 448 72.80 -39.74 1.56
C THR A 448 71.37 -39.45 1.99
N THR A 449 70.86 -40.25 2.93
CA THR A 449 69.51 -40.04 3.48
C THR A 449 69.59 -38.95 4.53
N VAL A 450 68.95 -37.81 4.27
CA VAL A 450 68.85 -36.72 5.26
C VAL A 450 67.43 -36.70 5.82
N THR A 451 67.30 -36.84 7.13
CA THR A 451 66.02 -36.62 7.81
C THR A 451 65.77 -35.12 7.90
N LYS A 452 64.69 -34.67 7.27
CA LYS A 452 64.18 -33.30 7.43
C LYS A 452 62.96 -33.33 8.32
N SER A 453 62.79 -32.28 9.10
CA SER A 453 61.59 -32.04 9.90
C SER A 453 60.97 -30.70 9.52
N ARG A 454 59.65 -30.64 9.54
CA ARG A 454 58.90 -29.38 9.44
C ARG A 454 57.76 -29.40 10.43
N ASP A 455 57.59 -28.30 11.15
CA ASP A 455 56.44 -28.14 12.01
C ASP A 455 55.22 -27.78 11.15
N VAL A 456 54.21 -28.64 11.22
CA VAL A 456 52.95 -28.46 10.50
C VAL A 456 51.85 -28.15 11.52
N PRO A 457 51.06 -27.08 11.33
CA PRO A 457 49.97 -26.77 12.23
C PRO A 457 48.86 -27.83 12.09
N LYS A 458 48.51 -28.47 13.22
CA LYS A 458 47.30 -29.30 13.32
C LYS A 458 46.16 -28.45 13.87
N TYR A 459 45.02 -28.55 13.22
CA TYR A 459 43.79 -27.88 13.62
C TYR A 459 42.82 -28.90 14.19
N ARG A 460 42.07 -28.50 15.22
CA ARG A 460 40.92 -29.26 15.70
C ARG A 460 39.64 -28.53 15.34
N MET A 461 38.57 -29.28 15.15
CA MET A 461 37.26 -28.72 14.88
C MET A 461 36.61 -28.35 16.22
N GLU A 462 36.37 -27.05 16.43
CA GLU A 462 35.66 -26.55 17.60
C GLU A 462 34.24 -26.15 17.20
N THR A 463 33.27 -26.62 17.98
CA THR A 463 31.88 -26.18 17.90
C THR A 463 31.73 -24.88 18.68
N TYR A 464 31.28 -23.81 18.03
CA TYR A 464 31.04 -22.52 18.67
C TYR A 464 29.61 -22.06 18.44
N GLN A 465 29.06 -21.33 19.41
CA GLN A 465 27.74 -20.71 19.30
C GLN A 465 27.91 -19.25 18.89
N TYR A 466 27.12 -18.80 17.92
CA TYR A 466 27.07 -17.40 17.52
C TYR A 466 25.63 -16.97 17.29
N MET A 467 25.36 -15.68 17.49
CA MET A 467 24.05 -15.09 17.21
C MET A 467 23.99 -14.69 15.75
N ASP A 468 23.01 -15.22 15.01
CA ASP A 468 22.76 -14.84 13.63
C ASP A 468 21.42 -14.13 13.50
N TRP A 469 21.36 -13.12 12.64
CA TRP A 469 20.12 -12.38 12.36
C TRP A 469 19.30 -13.14 11.33
N VAL A 470 18.16 -13.69 11.76
CA VAL A 470 17.21 -14.34 10.85
C VAL A 470 16.03 -13.41 10.61
N ASN A 471 15.67 -13.26 9.33
CA ASN A 471 14.44 -12.59 8.94
C ASN A 471 13.28 -13.56 9.19
N VAL A 472 12.44 -13.27 10.18
CA VAL A 472 11.17 -13.96 10.36
C VAL A 472 10.20 -13.37 9.35
N ALA A 473 9.75 -14.21 8.43
CA ALA A 473 8.78 -13.79 7.42
C ALA A 473 7.47 -13.34 8.09
N GLU A 474 6.74 -12.49 7.37
CA GLU A 474 5.41 -12.09 7.80
C GLU A 474 4.48 -13.31 7.95
N ARG A 475 3.66 -13.33 9.01
CA ARG A 475 2.75 -14.44 9.27
C ARG A 475 1.32 -13.93 9.50
N LEU A 476 0.34 -14.62 8.93
CA LEU A 476 -1.07 -14.40 9.28
C LEU A 476 -1.27 -14.73 10.76
N ALA A 477 -1.68 -13.73 11.54
CA ALA A 477 -1.94 -13.86 12.97
C ALA A 477 -3.35 -14.36 13.23
N ARG A 478 -4.35 -13.74 12.60
CA ARG A 478 -5.76 -14.15 12.66
C ARG A 478 -6.59 -13.55 11.52
N THR A 479 -7.80 -14.08 11.34
CA THR A 479 -8.81 -13.53 10.44
C THR A 479 -10.09 -13.29 11.22
N ASP A 480 -10.55 -12.05 11.24
CA ASP A 480 -11.77 -11.62 11.89
C ASP A 480 -12.86 -11.39 10.82
N VAL A 481 -14.11 -11.75 11.10
CA VAL A 481 -15.26 -11.41 10.26
C VAL A 481 -16.20 -10.58 11.11
N VAL A 482 -16.31 -9.29 10.78
CA VAL A 482 -17.10 -8.32 11.54
C VAL A 482 -18.22 -7.76 10.67
N PRO A 483 -19.34 -7.29 11.25
CA PRO A 483 -20.38 -6.62 10.47
C PRO A 483 -19.83 -5.35 9.79
N THR A 484 -20.28 -5.04 8.58
CA THR A 484 -19.95 -3.82 7.82
C THR A 484 -20.71 -2.61 8.39
N LYS A 485 -20.49 -2.30 9.66
CA LYS A 485 -21.08 -1.16 10.35
C LYS A 485 -20.10 -0.57 11.36
N GLY A 486 -20.28 0.70 11.73
CA GLY A 486 -19.54 1.32 12.82
C GLY A 486 -18.10 1.71 12.46
N ILE A 487 -17.18 1.63 13.41
CA ILE A 487 -15.78 2.05 13.24
C ILE A 487 -14.82 0.86 13.39
N LEU A 488 -13.97 0.66 12.37
CA LEU A 488 -12.83 -0.25 12.36
C LEU A 488 -11.55 0.57 12.52
N TYR A 489 -10.86 0.42 13.65
CA TYR A 489 -9.65 1.18 13.97
C TYR A 489 -8.39 0.32 13.95
N PHE A 490 -7.32 0.82 13.34
CA PHE A 490 -6.03 0.14 13.20
C PHE A 490 -4.87 1.06 13.59
N GLU A 491 -4.00 0.59 14.48
CA GLU A 491 -2.79 1.33 14.89
C GLU A 491 -1.73 1.38 13.78
N LYS A 492 -1.70 0.37 12.90
CA LYS A 492 -0.72 0.23 11.82
C LYS A 492 -1.34 0.27 10.43
N LYS A 493 -0.48 0.19 9.42
CA LYS A 493 -0.88 0.26 8.01
C LYS A 493 -1.93 -0.79 7.66
N ILE A 494 -2.92 -0.36 6.90
CA ILE A 494 -3.85 -1.23 6.19
C ILE A 494 -3.26 -1.41 4.79
N ARG A 495 -2.65 -2.57 4.52
CA ARG A 495 -1.94 -2.80 3.26
C ARG A 495 -2.84 -3.19 2.10
N LYS A 496 -4.09 -3.53 2.40
CA LYS A 496 -5.08 -4.00 1.41
C LYS A 496 -6.48 -3.59 1.85
N ILE A 497 -7.25 -2.93 0.98
CA ILE A 497 -8.69 -2.70 1.16
C ILE A 497 -9.41 -2.76 -0.19
N GLU A 498 -10.48 -3.55 -0.26
CA GLU A 498 -11.31 -3.76 -1.46
C GLU A 498 -12.65 -4.40 -1.11
N GLY A 499 -13.59 -4.46 -2.05
CA GLY A 499 -14.79 -5.27 -1.98
C GLY A 499 -16.11 -4.51 -2.09
N LYS A 500 -17.21 -5.19 -1.78
CA LYS A 500 -18.57 -4.65 -1.86
C LYS A 500 -19.06 -4.27 -0.47
N VAL A 501 -19.51 -3.04 -0.28
CA VAL A 501 -19.93 -2.49 1.01
C VAL A 501 -21.46 -2.51 1.09
N GLN A 502 -22.02 -3.20 2.08
CA GLN A 502 -23.44 -3.14 2.45
C GLN A 502 -23.60 -2.75 3.92
N GLY A 503 -23.68 -1.44 4.18
CA GLY A 503 -23.77 -0.87 5.52
C GLY A 503 -22.93 0.41 5.69
N GLN A 504 -22.95 0.98 6.89
CA GLN A 504 -22.30 2.26 7.19
C GLN A 504 -21.06 2.04 8.05
N VAL A 505 -19.88 2.05 7.44
CA VAL A 505 -18.62 1.74 8.12
C VAL A 505 -17.59 2.84 7.91
N SER A 506 -16.79 3.10 8.94
CA SER A 506 -15.61 3.96 8.88
C SER A 506 -14.38 3.13 9.21
N VAL A 507 -13.37 3.19 8.35
CA VAL A 507 -12.07 2.53 8.54
C VAL A 507 -11.05 3.61 8.87
N ALA A 508 -10.38 3.50 10.01
CA ALA A 508 -9.39 4.48 10.46
C ALA A 508 -8.03 3.81 10.71
N SER A 509 -6.95 4.41 10.21
CA SER A 509 -5.57 3.97 10.46
C SER A 509 -4.69 5.10 10.98
N ASN A 510 -3.88 4.82 12.01
CA ASN A 510 -2.83 5.73 12.52
C ASN A 510 -1.60 5.80 11.59
N ASP A 511 -1.53 4.98 10.55
CA ASP A 511 -0.44 4.92 9.59
C ASP A 511 -1.02 5.19 8.19
N ARG A 512 -0.70 4.38 7.18
CA ARG A 512 -1.19 4.49 5.80
C ARG A 512 -2.24 3.45 5.44
N VAL A 513 -3.08 3.75 4.45
CA VAL A 513 -4.08 2.83 3.89
C VAL A 513 -3.79 2.60 2.41
N LYS A 514 -3.80 1.34 1.95
CA LYS A 514 -3.64 0.99 0.54
C LYS A 514 -4.89 0.30 -0.02
N ILE A 515 -5.54 0.95 -0.99
CA ILE A 515 -6.68 0.44 -1.75
C ILE A 515 -6.18 -0.43 -2.91
N THR A 516 -6.58 -1.69 -2.96
CA THR A 516 -6.04 -2.68 -3.91
C THR A 516 -7.04 -3.17 -4.95
N GLY A 517 -8.29 -2.75 -4.85
CA GLY A 517 -9.34 -3.16 -5.76
C GLY A 517 -10.58 -2.29 -5.58
N SER A 518 -11.60 -2.55 -6.40
CA SER A 518 -12.84 -1.78 -6.37
C SER A 518 -13.47 -1.79 -4.99
N ILE A 519 -14.00 -0.65 -4.58
CA ILE A 519 -14.83 -0.48 -3.40
C ILE A 519 -16.20 -0.04 -3.90
N GLN A 520 -17.21 -0.90 -3.80
CA GLN A 520 -18.51 -0.62 -4.41
C GLN A 520 -19.61 -0.66 -3.35
N TYR A 521 -20.31 0.45 -3.18
CA TYR A 521 -21.60 0.44 -2.47
C TYR A 521 -22.59 -0.46 -3.19
N ILE A 522 -23.22 -1.37 -2.45
CA ILE A 522 -24.28 -2.23 -2.96
C ILE A 522 -25.59 -2.01 -2.18
N ASP A 523 -26.72 -2.31 -2.84
CA ASP A 523 -28.04 -2.33 -2.22
C ASP A 523 -28.33 -3.67 -1.50
N ALA A 524 -29.59 -3.88 -1.09
CA ALA A 524 -30.01 -5.10 -0.41
C ALA A 524 -29.89 -6.38 -1.28
N ASN A 525 -29.92 -6.21 -2.61
CA ASN A 525 -29.92 -7.26 -3.62
C ASN A 525 -28.54 -7.44 -4.26
N ASN A 526 -27.47 -6.91 -3.64
CA ASN A 526 -26.09 -6.99 -4.13
C ASN A 526 -25.84 -6.27 -5.46
N ASN A 527 -26.73 -5.37 -5.88
CA ASN A 527 -26.51 -4.51 -7.04
C ASN A 527 -25.72 -3.27 -6.63
N THR A 528 -24.76 -2.86 -7.44
CA THR A 528 -23.93 -1.68 -7.19
C THR A 528 -24.75 -0.41 -7.25
N ARG A 529 -24.30 0.65 -6.56
CA ARG A 529 -24.89 1.99 -6.64
C ARG A 529 -24.88 2.53 -8.08
N MET A 530 -23.83 2.22 -8.83
CA MET A 530 -23.70 2.55 -10.25
C MET A 530 -23.70 1.27 -11.07
N LEU A 531 -24.74 1.07 -11.89
CA LEU A 531 -24.95 -0.18 -12.64
C LEU A 531 -23.84 -0.44 -13.67
N ASN A 532 -23.18 0.61 -14.15
CA ASN A 532 -22.07 0.56 -15.10
C ASN A 532 -20.81 1.22 -14.50
N GLY A 533 -20.60 1.08 -13.19
CA GLY A 533 -19.50 1.71 -12.47
C GLY A 533 -18.09 1.32 -12.94
N LEU A 534 -17.93 0.20 -13.65
CA LEU A 534 -16.65 -0.25 -14.22
C LEU A 534 -16.50 0.04 -15.72
N ASP A 535 -17.59 0.39 -16.42
CA ASP A 535 -17.57 0.61 -17.86
C ASP A 535 -17.21 2.08 -18.17
N LYS A 536 -15.94 2.31 -18.51
CA LYS A 536 -15.40 3.64 -18.82
C LYS A 536 -16.12 4.33 -19.99
N THR A 537 -16.74 3.59 -20.90
CA THR A 537 -17.33 4.11 -22.15
C THR A 537 -18.72 4.71 -21.95
N GLN A 538 -19.39 4.38 -20.83
CA GLN A 538 -20.75 4.83 -20.55
C GLN A 538 -20.79 5.79 -19.37
N ARG A 539 -21.65 6.83 -19.43
CA ARG A 539 -21.93 7.71 -18.28
C ARG A 539 -22.49 6.91 -17.10
N TYR A 540 -22.23 7.33 -15.86
CA TYR A 540 -22.78 6.67 -14.67
C TYR A 540 -24.31 6.51 -14.77
N LYS A 541 -24.77 5.26 -14.70
CA LYS A 541 -26.17 4.89 -14.60
C LYS A 541 -26.47 4.53 -13.15
N PHE A 542 -27.16 5.43 -12.46
CA PHE A 542 -27.58 5.22 -11.08
C PHE A 542 -28.49 3.99 -10.96
N ASN A 543 -28.28 3.19 -9.91
CA ASN A 543 -29.18 2.12 -9.53
C ASN A 543 -30.35 2.69 -8.70
N PRO A 544 -31.59 2.74 -9.21
CA PRO A 544 -32.73 3.31 -8.49
C PRO A 544 -33.11 2.53 -7.23
N ALA A 545 -32.69 1.26 -7.09
CA ALA A 545 -32.92 0.46 -5.89
C ALA A 545 -31.96 0.83 -4.74
N TYR A 546 -30.89 1.57 -5.01
CA TYR A 546 -29.94 1.99 -4.00
C TYR A 546 -30.50 3.15 -3.15
N ARG A 547 -30.73 2.88 -1.86
CA ARG A 547 -31.34 3.82 -0.90
C ARG A 547 -30.33 4.52 0.03
N GLY A 548 -29.05 4.58 -0.33
CA GLY A 548 -28.03 5.25 0.50
C GLY A 548 -27.63 4.53 1.79
N LYS A 549 -28.06 3.29 2.01
CA LYS A 549 -27.75 2.52 3.23
C LYS A 549 -26.28 2.06 3.33
N SER A 550 -25.52 2.14 2.25
CA SER A 550 -24.13 1.66 2.19
C SER A 550 -23.16 2.80 1.99
N VAL A 551 -22.36 3.13 3.00
CA VAL A 551 -21.44 4.27 3.00
C VAL A 551 -20.13 3.85 3.65
N LEU A 552 -19.00 4.27 3.05
CA LEU A 552 -17.66 4.02 3.58
C LEU A 552 -16.92 5.34 3.81
N GLY A 553 -16.40 5.54 5.01
CA GLY A 553 -15.34 6.49 5.29
C GLY A 553 -14.00 5.77 5.43
N ILE A 554 -12.94 6.28 4.80
CA ILE A 554 -11.57 5.82 5.03
C ILE A 554 -10.78 7.01 5.56
N MET A 555 -10.26 6.87 6.76
CA MET A 555 -9.47 7.87 7.46
C MET A 555 -8.07 7.32 7.72
N SER A 556 -7.06 8.14 7.50
CA SER A 556 -5.66 7.75 7.63
C SER A 556 -4.87 8.92 8.17
N ARG A 557 -3.97 8.69 9.12
CA ARG A 557 -3.01 9.73 9.52
C ARG A 557 -2.01 9.96 8.40
N GLY A 558 -1.43 8.89 7.84
CA GLY A 558 -0.54 8.92 6.68
C GLY A 558 -1.29 8.84 5.35
N ASP A 559 -0.59 8.41 4.31
CA ASP A 559 -1.11 8.36 2.95
C ASP A 559 -2.27 7.37 2.78
N ILE A 560 -3.23 7.70 1.92
CA ILE A 560 -4.18 6.76 1.33
C ILE A 560 -3.75 6.52 -0.12
N THR A 561 -3.21 5.34 -0.40
CA THR A 561 -2.67 5.03 -1.74
C THR A 561 -3.56 4.07 -2.51
N TYR A 562 -3.78 4.31 -3.79
CA TYR A 562 -4.26 3.29 -4.71
C TYR A 562 -3.08 2.40 -5.12
N SER A 563 -3.21 1.08 -5.02
CA SER A 563 -2.15 0.14 -5.38
C SER A 563 -1.81 0.25 -6.87
N ARG A 564 -0.56 0.06 -7.24
CA ARG A 564 -0.18 -0.08 -8.66
C ARG A 564 -0.86 -1.29 -9.31
N ASP A 565 -1.12 -2.33 -8.54
CA ASP A 565 -1.72 -3.59 -9.00
C ASP A 565 -3.24 -3.55 -9.14
N ILE A 566 -3.90 -2.40 -8.93
CA ILE A 566 -5.34 -2.30 -9.18
C ILE A 566 -5.66 -2.53 -10.67
N PRO A 567 -6.86 -3.07 -11.00
CA PRO A 567 -7.29 -3.21 -12.39
C PRO A 567 -7.26 -1.88 -13.15
N ALA A 568 -7.15 -1.95 -14.48
CA ALA A 568 -7.15 -0.76 -15.34
C ALA A 568 -8.44 0.09 -15.16
N SER A 569 -9.58 -0.57 -14.93
CA SER A 569 -10.84 0.09 -14.60
C SER A 569 -11.30 -0.28 -13.18
N ILE A 570 -11.53 0.72 -12.35
CA ILE A 570 -11.87 0.55 -10.93
C ILE A 570 -12.95 1.55 -10.50
N GLU A 571 -13.81 1.14 -9.57
CA GLU A 571 -14.79 2.00 -8.91
C GLU A 571 -14.46 2.11 -7.42
N ILE A 572 -14.32 3.33 -6.90
CA ILE A 572 -14.01 3.66 -5.50
C ILE A 572 -15.15 4.48 -4.90
N ASN A 573 -16.00 3.81 -4.16
CA ASN A 573 -17.12 4.41 -3.44
C ASN A 573 -16.70 4.55 -1.97
N ALA A 574 -16.09 5.69 -1.62
CA ALA A 574 -15.61 6.00 -0.28
C ALA A 574 -15.33 7.51 -0.12
N SER A 575 -15.61 8.06 1.05
CA SER A 575 -15.02 9.34 1.46
C SER A 575 -13.63 9.09 2.03
N LEU A 576 -12.62 9.81 1.54
CA LEU A 576 -11.21 9.58 1.89
C LEU A 576 -10.66 10.78 2.67
N ILE A 577 -10.07 10.54 3.83
CA ILE A 577 -9.53 11.58 4.71
C ILE A 577 -8.08 11.20 5.08
N SER A 578 -7.11 12.00 4.64
CA SER A 578 -5.70 11.84 5.04
C SER A 578 -5.22 13.06 5.83
N THR A 579 -4.91 12.89 7.13
CA THR A 579 -4.65 14.04 8.02
C THR A 579 -3.23 14.60 7.96
N GLN A 580 -2.26 13.79 7.57
CA GLN A 580 -0.85 14.19 7.41
C GLN A 580 -0.25 13.72 6.08
N GLY A 581 -0.95 12.86 5.35
CA GLY A 581 -0.49 12.30 4.08
C GLY A 581 -1.19 12.92 2.87
N LYS A 582 -1.12 12.17 1.76
CA LYS A 582 -1.82 12.43 0.50
C LYS A 582 -2.82 11.32 0.18
N VAL A 583 -3.70 11.59 -0.79
CA VAL A 583 -4.50 10.56 -1.46
C VAL A 583 -3.98 10.41 -2.90
N ALA A 584 -3.27 9.33 -3.24
CA ALA A 584 -2.54 9.22 -4.51
C ALA A 584 -2.37 7.77 -5.02
N MET A 585 -1.89 7.56 -6.25
CA MET A 585 -1.40 6.24 -6.67
C MET A 585 -0.08 5.89 -5.95
N GLU A 586 0.14 4.60 -5.66
CA GLU A 586 1.41 4.10 -5.16
C GLU A 586 2.56 4.43 -6.12
N GLY A 587 3.76 4.68 -5.60
CA GLY A 587 4.94 5.06 -6.38
C GLY A 587 4.99 6.54 -6.77
N ILE A 588 3.95 7.30 -6.47
CA ILE A 588 3.92 8.73 -6.76
C ILE A 588 4.39 9.50 -5.54
N SER A 589 5.48 10.24 -5.67
CA SER A 589 5.97 11.18 -4.66
C SER A 589 5.42 12.58 -4.96
N VAL A 590 5.11 13.30 -3.89
CA VAL A 590 4.63 14.68 -3.94
C VAL A 590 5.56 15.44 -3.01
N ASN A 591 6.23 16.47 -3.51
CA ASN A 591 7.10 17.29 -2.67
C ASN A 591 6.29 18.03 -1.59
N ALA A 592 6.98 18.65 -0.63
CA ALA A 592 6.33 19.25 0.54
C ALA A 592 5.29 20.33 0.16
N ASP A 593 5.56 21.08 -0.90
CA ASP A 593 4.68 22.15 -1.42
C ASP A 593 3.64 21.66 -2.43
N GLY A 594 3.64 20.37 -2.81
CA GLY A 594 2.70 19.74 -3.73
C GLY A 594 2.77 20.13 -5.20
N THR A 595 3.72 20.98 -5.60
CA THR A 595 3.89 21.47 -6.97
C THR A 595 4.63 20.49 -7.88
N GLN A 596 5.51 19.66 -7.31
CA GLN A 596 6.29 18.68 -8.05
C GLN A 596 5.82 17.27 -7.69
N VAL A 597 5.62 16.48 -8.74
CA VAL A 597 5.32 15.08 -8.62
C VAL A 597 6.40 14.26 -9.30
N GLY A 598 6.96 13.33 -8.52
CA GLY A 598 7.89 12.33 -9.01
C GLY A 598 7.20 10.99 -9.10
N ILE A 599 7.65 10.16 -10.02
CA ILE A 599 7.40 8.72 -9.94
C ILE A 599 8.70 8.11 -9.42
N THR A 600 8.62 7.28 -8.38
CA THR A 600 9.79 6.53 -7.92
C THR A 600 10.34 5.65 -9.05
N ASN A 601 11.66 5.57 -9.17
CA ASN A 601 12.42 5.01 -10.31
C ASN A 601 12.00 3.61 -10.82
N ASP A 602 11.20 2.88 -10.04
CA ASP A 602 10.61 1.59 -10.40
C ASP A 602 9.66 1.64 -11.62
N ALA A 603 9.21 2.83 -12.04
CA ALA A 603 8.35 2.98 -13.21
C ALA A 603 9.04 2.70 -14.55
N ALA A 604 10.35 2.88 -14.64
CA ALA A 604 11.11 2.52 -15.83
C ALA A 604 11.12 1.00 -16.04
N ALA A 605 11.16 0.22 -14.96
CA ALA A 605 11.13 -1.24 -15.01
C ALA A 605 9.72 -1.80 -15.29
N HIS A 606 8.66 -1.06 -14.94
CA HIS A 606 7.29 -1.52 -15.03
C HIS A 606 6.31 -0.47 -15.56
N PRO A 607 6.46 -0.06 -16.84
CA PRO A 607 5.63 0.96 -17.47
C PRO A 607 4.12 0.68 -17.35
N ASN A 608 3.73 -0.57 -17.62
CA ASN A 608 2.33 -0.98 -17.70
C ASN A 608 1.62 -1.03 -16.33
N LEU A 609 2.35 -1.03 -15.20
CA LEU A 609 1.73 -1.14 -13.87
C LEU A 609 0.95 0.12 -13.49
N TYR A 610 1.36 1.28 -13.99
CA TYR A 610 0.71 2.54 -13.65
C TYR A 610 -0.44 2.90 -14.58
N VAL A 611 -0.65 2.12 -15.65
CA VAL A 611 -1.65 2.41 -16.67
C VAL A 611 -3.05 2.08 -16.17
N LYS A 612 -3.90 3.11 -16.04
CA LYS A 612 -5.31 2.96 -15.66
C LYS A 612 -6.20 3.61 -16.70
N ASP A 613 -7.17 2.83 -17.13
CA ASP A 613 -8.20 3.21 -18.09
C ASP A 613 -9.28 4.11 -17.47
N SER A 614 -9.65 3.85 -16.21
CA SER A 614 -10.72 4.56 -15.53
C SER A 614 -10.66 4.35 -14.02
N ILE A 615 -10.50 5.45 -13.27
CA ILE A 615 -10.71 5.47 -11.81
C ILE A 615 -11.99 6.25 -11.53
N ARG A 616 -13.08 5.52 -11.41
CA ARG A 616 -14.40 6.04 -11.11
C ARG A 616 -14.56 6.17 -9.61
N ARG A 617 -14.93 7.35 -9.10
CA ARG A 617 -14.98 7.61 -7.66
C ARG A 617 -16.28 8.28 -7.25
N LEU A 618 -16.82 7.85 -6.12
CA LEU A 618 -17.94 8.50 -5.41
C LEU A 618 -17.53 8.75 -3.95
N GLY A 619 -17.63 9.99 -3.49
CA GLY A 619 -17.26 10.39 -2.12
C GLY A 619 -16.35 11.61 -2.09
N GLY A 620 -16.28 12.27 -0.92
CA GLY A 620 -15.45 13.45 -0.71
C GLY A 620 -13.99 13.06 -0.47
N ILE A 621 -13.07 13.99 -0.76
CA ILE A 621 -11.66 13.85 -0.40
C ILE A 621 -11.24 15.04 0.44
N VAL A 622 -10.67 14.72 1.59
CA VAL A 622 -10.02 15.68 2.46
C VAL A 622 -8.59 15.20 2.67
N SER A 623 -7.61 16.04 2.38
CA SER A 623 -6.21 15.66 2.47
C SER A 623 -5.39 16.87 2.82
N ARG A 624 -4.41 16.70 3.72
CA ARG A 624 -3.47 17.77 4.04
C ARG A 624 -2.64 18.15 2.81
N LYS A 625 -2.08 17.13 2.15
CA LYS A 625 -1.38 17.29 0.88
C LYS A 625 -2.36 17.22 -0.28
N ARG A 626 -1.89 17.70 -1.43
CA ARG A 626 -2.62 17.62 -2.70
C ARG A 626 -3.07 16.17 -3.00
N PRO A 627 -4.36 15.93 -3.29
CA PRO A 627 -4.79 14.65 -3.83
C PRO A 627 -4.31 14.50 -5.28
N VAL A 628 -3.74 13.34 -5.61
CA VAL A 628 -3.09 13.06 -6.89
C VAL A 628 -3.81 11.87 -7.53
N ALA A 629 -4.90 12.17 -8.24
CA ALA A 629 -5.60 11.16 -9.04
C ALA A 629 -4.85 10.99 -10.37
N THR A 630 -3.86 10.11 -10.35
CA THR A 630 -3.02 9.80 -11.50
C THR A 630 -3.42 8.46 -12.08
N TYR A 631 -3.70 8.46 -13.37
CA TYR A 631 -3.36 7.33 -14.21
C TYR A 631 -2.07 7.70 -14.95
N VAL A 632 -1.17 6.75 -15.12
CA VAL A 632 -0.15 6.86 -16.16
C VAL A 632 -0.84 6.37 -17.43
N ASP A 633 -0.61 7.00 -18.59
CA ASP A 633 -1.17 6.49 -19.83
C ASP A 633 -0.30 5.36 -20.39
N SER A 634 -0.78 4.70 -21.46
CA SER A 634 -0.04 3.62 -22.14
C SER A 634 1.33 4.05 -22.69
N SER A 635 1.63 5.35 -22.71
CA SER A 635 2.89 5.93 -23.17
C SER A 635 3.79 6.35 -22.00
N ASN A 636 3.52 5.87 -20.78
CA ASN A 636 4.28 6.19 -19.57
C ASN A 636 4.25 7.67 -19.15
N ASN A 637 3.37 8.47 -19.76
CA ASN A 637 3.17 9.82 -19.31
C ASN A 637 2.28 9.76 -18.08
N VAL A 638 2.60 10.55 -17.05
CA VAL A 638 1.59 10.87 -16.05
C VAL A 638 0.52 11.68 -16.78
N GLY A 639 -0.60 11.04 -17.09
CA GLY A 639 -1.73 11.69 -17.72
C GLY A 639 -2.23 12.78 -16.78
N CYS A 640 -1.91 14.02 -17.11
CA CYS A 640 -2.52 15.21 -16.54
C CYS A 640 -3.53 15.75 -17.54
N GLY A 641 -4.59 16.38 -17.04
CA GLY A 641 -5.66 16.89 -17.89
C GLY A 641 -6.92 16.05 -17.84
N PHE A 642 -7.95 16.62 -18.44
CA PHE A 642 -9.30 16.39 -18.00
C PHE A 642 -10.14 15.80 -19.13
N ARG A 643 -10.92 14.76 -18.80
CA ARG A 643 -11.90 14.15 -19.71
C ARG A 643 -13.27 14.26 -19.08
N GLU A 644 -14.28 14.59 -19.89
CA GLU A 644 -15.68 14.65 -19.45
C GLU A 644 -16.06 13.34 -18.74
N GLY A 645 -16.56 13.43 -17.50
CA GLY A 645 -16.98 12.26 -16.71
C GLY A 645 -15.90 11.64 -15.80
N VAL A 646 -14.70 12.21 -15.69
CA VAL A 646 -13.63 11.70 -14.81
C VAL A 646 -13.14 12.79 -13.85
N SER A 647 -12.90 12.46 -12.57
CA SER A 647 -12.23 13.36 -11.63
C SER A 647 -10.71 13.28 -11.84
N ILE A 648 -10.13 14.21 -12.60
CA ILE A 648 -8.68 14.24 -12.92
C ILE A 648 -8.05 15.59 -12.50
N MET A 649 -6.72 15.62 -12.49
CA MET A 649 -5.81 16.60 -11.88
C MET A 649 -5.35 17.76 -12.79
N ASP A 650 -4.86 18.82 -12.11
CA ASP A 650 -4.23 20.09 -12.52
C ASP A 650 -3.16 20.02 -13.64
N ARG A 651 -3.22 20.99 -14.56
CA ARG A 651 -2.30 21.21 -15.69
C ARG A 651 -0.93 21.82 -15.30
N ASN A 652 -0.76 22.42 -14.11
CA ASN A 652 0.49 23.10 -13.71
C ASN A 652 1.57 22.19 -13.12
N MET A 653 1.38 20.88 -13.12
CA MET A 653 2.35 19.97 -12.53
C MET A 653 3.58 19.82 -13.41
N ILE A 654 4.76 20.00 -12.82
CA ILE A 654 6.05 19.76 -13.48
C ILE A 654 6.57 18.39 -13.03
N LEU A 655 6.80 17.49 -13.99
CA LEU A 655 7.38 16.17 -13.74
C LEU A 655 8.90 16.26 -13.60
N LYS A 656 9.45 15.70 -12.52
CA LYS A 656 10.87 15.85 -12.18
C LYS A 656 11.83 14.94 -12.95
N ASN A 657 11.32 13.95 -13.72
CA ASN A 657 12.12 12.90 -14.36
C ASN A 657 12.05 12.92 -15.90
N GLY A 658 12.47 14.03 -16.52
CA GLY A 658 13.18 13.96 -17.82
C GLY A 658 12.38 14.01 -19.12
N GLY A 659 11.08 14.30 -19.12
CA GLY A 659 10.35 14.63 -20.34
C GLY A 659 10.07 16.12 -20.41
N ASN A 660 10.67 16.85 -21.36
CA ASN A 660 10.12 18.12 -21.87
C ASN A 660 8.80 17.84 -22.63
N ILE A 661 7.86 17.17 -21.99
CA ILE A 661 6.58 16.78 -22.58
C ILE A 661 5.57 17.78 -22.06
N SER A 662 5.25 18.75 -22.92
CA SER A 662 4.05 19.57 -22.78
C SER A 662 2.85 18.63 -22.59
N PRO A 663 1.94 18.88 -21.62
CA PRO A 663 0.78 18.02 -21.35
C PRO A 663 0.07 17.60 -22.65
N PRO A 664 -0.28 16.32 -22.85
CA PRO A 664 -0.99 15.90 -24.05
C PRO A 664 -2.32 16.67 -24.18
N TYR A 665 -2.42 17.45 -25.25
CA TYR A 665 -3.61 18.15 -25.70
C TYR A 665 -4.88 17.28 -25.59
N VAL A 666 -5.90 17.75 -24.85
CA VAL A 666 -7.31 17.44 -25.18
C VAL A 666 -8.19 18.67 -24.93
N PHE A 667 -8.19 19.58 -25.89
CA PHE A 667 -9.41 20.21 -26.41
C PHE A 667 -9.11 20.59 -27.88
N GLN A 668 -9.63 19.83 -28.84
CA GLN A 668 -9.73 20.27 -30.23
C GLN A 668 -11.19 20.16 -30.63
N MET A 669 -11.84 21.31 -30.70
CA MET A 669 -13.16 21.47 -31.30
C MET A 669 -12.94 21.87 -32.76
N ASN A 670 -13.48 21.04 -33.66
CA ASN A 670 -13.57 21.11 -35.12
C ASN A 670 -12.32 20.73 -35.96
N ARG A 671 -12.49 19.67 -36.78
CA ARG A 671 -11.55 19.18 -37.81
C ARG A 671 -11.34 20.22 -38.92
N PRO A 672 -10.12 20.34 -39.46
CA PRO A 672 -9.82 19.71 -40.75
C PRO A 672 -8.54 18.86 -40.70
N THR A 673 -8.54 17.76 -41.46
CA THR A 673 -7.38 16.90 -41.71
C THR A 673 -6.34 17.62 -42.56
N TRP A 674 -5.08 17.55 -42.13
CA TRP A 674 -3.92 17.85 -42.97
C TRP A 674 -3.04 16.60 -43.05
N THR A 675 -2.87 16.09 -44.26
CA THR A 675 -1.94 15.02 -44.60
C THR A 675 -0.52 15.58 -44.55
N LEU A 676 0.40 14.92 -43.84
CA LEU A 676 1.83 15.26 -43.91
C LEU A 676 2.53 14.31 -44.88
N ASN A 677 3.05 14.88 -45.96
CA ASN A 677 3.98 14.22 -46.87
C ASN A 677 5.26 13.85 -46.11
N ASN A 678 5.66 12.59 -46.24
CA ASN A 678 6.91 12.07 -45.74
C ASN A 678 8.03 12.45 -46.72
N THR A 679 8.96 13.31 -46.29
CA THR A 679 10.29 13.44 -46.92
C THR A 679 11.36 13.49 -45.83
N GLY A 680 12.00 12.36 -45.59
CA GLY A 680 13.18 12.22 -44.72
C GLY A 680 13.64 10.77 -44.63
N PRO A 681 14.95 10.48 -44.74
CA PRO A 681 15.45 9.31 -45.45
C PRO A 681 15.47 8.02 -44.61
N SER A 682 15.20 6.89 -45.28
CA SER A 682 15.34 5.54 -44.74
C SER A 682 16.81 5.19 -44.53
N ILE A 683 17.17 4.77 -43.32
CA ILE A 683 18.39 4.01 -43.07
C ILE A 683 18.04 2.53 -43.23
N SER A 684 18.61 1.91 -44.26
CA SER A 684 18.54 0.46 -44.51
C SER A 684 19.35 -0.31 -43.46
N PRO A 685 18.87 -1.48 -43.00
CA PRO A 685 19.67 -2.35 -42.15
C PRO A 685 20.72 -3.08 -42.99
N ASN A 686 21.94 -3.14 -42.46
CA ASN A 686 22.88 -4.23 -42.66
C ASN A 686 23.10 -4.90 -41.30
#